data_AF-A0A3G6THL1-F1
#
_entry.id   AF-A0A3G6THL1-F1
#
_cell.length_a   1.000
_cell.length_b   1.000
_cell.length_c   1.000
_cell.angle_alpha   90.00
_cell.angle_beta   90.00
_cell.angle_gamma   90.00
#
_symmetry.space_group_name_H-M   'P 1'
#
loop_
_entity.id
_entity.type
_entity.pdbx_description
1 polymer ?
#
loop_
_entity_poly.entity_id
_entity_poly.type
_entity_poly.pdbx_seq_one_letter_code
_entity_poly.pdbx_strand_id
1 'polypeptide(L)'
;MKKHLLLVSTLAISMLSAQNNEGLKREFERQNKENSAKFDSYVAKKYGSTAKSADIQKKIEEEKANLAGFTPSGKPYFYKDHDTRQISNANADALNTAGGVTGLAGAFKGEGIKFTVFDGGRVYAAHPAFDNAANRITNKEAATNNYSGHSTGVAGFIGSRSINISGGGLSGNIQGIAINSTIDSYRFASTILPGNTTTSSVFQKIITAAPKISNHSYGASVGWNYDEVNGAPAWVWGGIFVSPNTTLDLQGSYLGEDQNYDNIVYANPTYVIVKSAGNSYGDGPDYPGTSTLPKYYTDDNDVPVLFTSTDTLPQTNCAQGFDCIGPGSLAKNIIVVGATDVITTNNFKYNAASDVVHSSYSSAGPRDDGGIKPDISTTGTNVFLASTAEDTIGSTTYDYGSGTSYSAPVVTGVIGLWMQIYKQLFNNADMNAAAAKTLMIHSALEAGTVGPDPLFGWGYIDAKKGAELLVGKSNNSVIFNNETLNNEATNTKTVKASGSTPLKVTISWIDPAFNTAGTTWATAYNNRNSRLVNDLDLRITDVETGTVYLPWKLNATSPMVAQKGDNTVDNVEQVIVDAPIAGKNYKIEVKHKGTLKNNTGATAPQNYSIIVTGYTEVLGTKESAKEALNSLTVVPSITKDVTNILNAPKKSTFTIYDMSGKKLQSGSINSEKEAINLSAHPKGIYIVEVKTEKDTVAKKVIKE
;
A
#
# COMPACT_ATOMS: atom_id res chain seq x y z
N MET A 1 61.01 -6.53 -69.96
CA MET A 1 59.81 -7.19 -70.52
C MET A 1 58.67 -7.00 -69.54
N LYS A 2 57.52 -6.57 -70.08
CA LYS A 2 56.30 -6.11 -69.41
C LYS A 2 55.96 -6.91 -68.14
N LYS A 3 55.57 -6.35 -66.99
CA LYS A 3 55.28 -4.99 -66.47
C LYS A 3 55.23 -5.20 -64.93
N HIS A 4 55.99 -4.46 -64.10
CA HIS A 4 55.54 -3.23 -63.41
C HIS A 4 54.37 -3.45 -62.43
N LEU A 5 54.32 -2.93 -61.21
CA LEU A 5 55.22 -2.12 -60.36
C LEU A 5 54.43 -1.86 -59.05
N LEU A 6 55.17 -1.58 -57.96
CA LEU A 6 54.82 -0.81 -56.75
C LEU A 6 53.73 -1.32 -55.79
N LEU A 7 53.98 -1.51 -54.48
CA LEU A 7 54.44 -0.60 -53.40
C LEU A 7 53.36 0.36 -52.86
N VAL A 8 53.32 0.37 -51.52
CA VAL A 8 52.94 1.43 -50.56
C VAL A 8 51.65 1.21 -49.75
N SER A 9 51.89 1.31 -48.44
CA SER A 9 51.06 1.38 -47.24
C SER A 9 49.69 2.07 -47.32
N THR A 10 48.74 1.58 -46.51
CA THR A 10 47.89 2.42 -45.63
C THR A 10 47.14 1.58 -44.58
N LEU A 11 46.88 2.22 -43.44
CA LEU A 11 46.18 1.76 -42.25
C LEU A 11 44.65 1.74 -42.44
N ALA A 12 44.00 0.71 -41.90
CA ALA A 12 42.59 0.56 -41.46
C ALA A 12 41.42 1.00 -42.37
N ILE A 13 40.56 0.03 -42.72
CA ILE A 13 39.08 0.07 -42.58
C ILE A 13 38.61 -1.37 -42.33
N SER A 14 37.80 -1.54 -41.29
CA SER A 14 36.98 -2.71 -41.02
C SER A 14 36.01 -3.01 -42.18
N MET A 15 35.93 -4.27 -42.62
CA MET A 15 34.66 -5.01 -42.70
C MET A 15 34.87 -6.48 -43.10
N LEU A 16 34.24 -7.34 -42.29
CA LEU A 16 33.54 -8.58 -42.65
C LEU A 16 34.34 -9.75 -43.26
N SER A 17 34.44 -10.81 -42.47
CA SER A 17 34.19 -12.16 -42.96
C SER A 17 33.12 -12.82 -42.08
N ALA A 18 31.95 -13.06 -42.67
CA ALA A 18 30.80 -13.71 -42.07
C ALA A 18 31.16 -15.11 -41.54
N GLN A 19 30.81 -15.39 -40.28
CA GLN A 19 30.82 -16.76 -39.74
C GLN A 19 29.69 -17.55 -40.38
N ASN A 20 30.05 -18.60 -41.12
CA ASN A 20 29.07 -19.48 -41.76
C ASN A 20 28.42 -20.39 -40.72
N ASN A 21 27.25 -19.98 -40.23
CA ASN A 21 26.43 -20.71 -39.25
C ASN A 21 25.76 -21.98 -39.82
N GLU A 22 26.10 -22.45 -41.03
CA GLU A 22 25.43 -23.60 -41.66
C GLU A 22 25.52 -24.89 -40.84
N GLY A 23 26.67 -25.20 -40.23
CA GLY A 23 26.80 -26.38 -39.37
C GLY A 23 25.91 -26.31 -38.13
N LEU A 24 25.85 -25.12 -37.50
CA LEU A 24 24.98 -24.83 -36.35
C LEU A 24 23.50 -24.85 -36.74
N LYS A 25 23.13 -24.32 -37.91
CA LYS A 25 21.76 -24.36 -38.41
C LYS A 25 21.30 -25.79 -38.67
N ARG A 26 22.14 -26.63 -39.30
CA ARG A 26 21.84 -28.06 -39.50
C ARG A 26 21.70 -28.79 -38.17
N GLU A 27 22.55 -28.48 -37.19
CA GLU A 27 22.47 -29.07 -35.85
C GLU A 27 21.23 -28.61 -35.08
N PHE A 28 20.87 -27.32 -35.16
CA PHE A 28 19.64 -26.80 -34.56
C PHE A 28 18.38 -27.33 -35.26
N GLU A 29 18.40 -27.50 -36.57
CA GLU A 29 17.32 -28.16 -37.31
C GLU A 29 17.19 -29.64 -36.91
N ARG A 30 18.31 -30.35 -36.71
CA ARG A 30 18.33 -31.72 -36.21
C ARG A 30 17.75 -31.80 -34.80
N GLN A 31 18.23 -30.96 -33.88
CA GLN A 31 17.72 -30.86 -32.51
C GLN A 31 16.24 -30.48 -32.47
N ASN A 32 15.80 -29.56 -33.33
CA ASN A 32 14.39 -29.16 -33.41
C ASN A 32 13.50 -30.30 -33.92
N LYS A 33 13.95 -31.07 -34.93
CA LYS A 33 13.24 -32.27 -35.40
C LYS A 33 13.16 -33.35 -34.33
N GLU A 34 14.26 -33.61 -33.63
CA GLU A 34 14.30 -34.58 -32.53
C GLU A 34 13.41 -34.17 -31.35
N ASN A 35 13.43 -32.90 -30.98
CA ASN A 35 12.58 -32.35 -29.92
C ASN A 35 11.10 -32.35 -30.33
N SER A 36 10.78 -32.06 -31.59
CA SER A 36 9.42 -32.16 -32.13
C SER A 36 8.89 -33.60 -32.08
N ALA A 37 9.69 -34.59 -32.51
CA ALA A 37 9.29 -35.99 -32.46
C ALA A 37 9.09 -36.51 -31.02
N LYS A 38 9.96 -36.08 -30.09
CA LYS A 38 9.81 -36.38 -28.66
C LYS A 38 8.56 -35.71 -28.06
N PHE A 39 8.25 -34.50 -28.49
CA PHE A 39 7.06 -33.78 -28.07
C PHE A 39 5.79 -34.45 -28.58
N ASP A 40 5.74 -34.85 -29.86
CA ASP A 40 4.60 -35.56 -30.44
C ASP A 40 4.37 -36.91 -29.72
N SER A 41 5.45 -37.60 -29.35
CA SER A 41 5.39 -38.82 -28.52
C SER A 41 4.88 -38.57 -27.10
N TYR A 42 5.24 -37.43 -26.50
CA TYR A 42 4.72 -37.01 -25.20
C TYR A 42 3.23 -36.64 -25.28
N VAL A 43 2.80 -35.91 -26.32
CA VAL A 43 1.41 -35.55 -26.58
C VAL A 43 0.55 -36.81 -26.72
N ALA A 44 1.01 -37.80 -27.49
CA ALA A 44 0.32 -39.07 -27.66
C ALA A 44 0.17 -39.84 -26.34
N LYS A 45 1.18 -39.80 -25.46
CA LYS A 45 1.14 -40.45 -24.13
C LYS A 45 0.27 -39.70 -23.12
N LYS A 46 0.32 -38.37 -23.11
CA LYS A 46 -0.33 -37.51 -22.12
C LYS A 46 -1.80 -37.24 -22.45
N TYR A 47 -2.09 -36.95 -23.71
CA TYR A 47 -3.42 -36.54 -24.17
C TYR A 47 -4.15 -37.68 -24.91
N GLY A 48 -3.45 -38.68 -25.44
CA GLY A 48 -4.08 -39.86 -26.03
C GLY A 48 -5.17 -39.51 -27.07
N SER A 49 -6.37 -40.06 -26.89
CA SER A 49 -7.52 -39.79 -27.78
C SER A 49 -8.14 -38.39 -27.62
N THR A 50 -7.87 -37.68 -26.52
CA THR A 50 -8.43 -36.33 -26.25
C THR A 50 -7.65 -35.22 -26.97
N ALA A 51 -6.52 -35.54 -27.59
CA ALA A 51 -5.72 -34.62 -28.41
C ALA A 51 -6.47 -34.07 -29.65
N LYS A 52 -7.69 -34.56 -29.93
CA LYS A 52 -8.51 -34.13 -31.07
C LYS A 52 -9.54 -33.04 -30.75
N SER A 53 -9.72 -32.66 -29.47
CA SER A 53 -10.61 -31.54 -29.14
C SER A 53 -9.93 -30.20 -29.44
N ALA A 54 -10.69 -29.21 -29.89
CA ALA A 54 -10.15 -27.91 -30.30
C ALA A 54 -9.37 -27.21 -29.15
N ASP A 55 -9.85 -27.33 -27.91
CA ASP A 55 -9.21 -26.72 -26.73
C ASP A 55 -7.88 -27.41 -26.38
N ILE A 56 -7.83 -28.74 -26.52
CA ILE A 56 -6.58 -29.50 -26.28
C ILE A 56 -5.61 -29.30 -27.43
N GLN A 57 -6.08 -29.16 -28.68
CA GLN A 57 -5.21 -28.80 -29.80
C GLN A 57 -4.60 -27.41 -29.62
N LYS A 58 -5.37 -26.42 -29.19
CA LYS A 58 -4.84 -25.08 -28.88
C LYS A 58 -3.77 -25.15 -27.78
N LYS A 59 -4.03 -25.92 -26.71
CA LYS A 59 -3.06 -26.15 -25.64
C LYS A 59 -1.80 -26.91 -26.09
N ILE A 60 -1.95 -27.89 -26.99
CA ILE A 60 -0.82 -28.64 -27.56
C ILE A 60 0.02 -27.72 -28.45
N GLU A 61 -0.60 -26.87 -29.28
CA GLU A 61 0.10 -25.89 -30.11
C GLU A 61 0.83 -24.84 -29.26
N GLU A 62 0.21 -24.37 -28.17
CA GLU A 62 0.84 -23.48 -27.20
C GLU A 62 2.00 -24.15 -26.43
N GLU A 63 1.85 -25.42 -26.00
CA GLU A 63 2.95 -26.18 -25.39
C GLU A 63 4.09 -26.43 -26.41
N LYS A 64 3.76 -26.70 -27.67
CA LYS A 64 4.74 -26.93 -28.75
C LYS A 64 5.53 -25.66 -29.07
N ALA A 65 4.86 -24.52 -29.14
CA ALA A 65 5.47 -23.22 -29.39
C ALA A 65 6.46 -22.82 -28.28
N ASN A 66 6.25 -23.29 -27.05
CA ASN A 66 7.05 -22.91 -25.87
C ASN A 66 8.07 -23.99 -25.43
N LEU A 67 8.29 -25.04 -26.22
CA LEU A 67 9.17 -26.17 -25.87
C LEU A 67 10.64 -25.75 -25.77
N ALA A 68 11.20 -25.78 -24.56
CA ALA A 68 12.57 -25.39 -24.26
C ALA A 68 13.56 -26.57 -24.25
N GLY A 69 13.07 -27.81 -24.11
CA GLY A 69 13.90 -29.02 -24.19
C GLY A 69 13.29 -30.20 -23.44
N PHE A 70 14.11 -31.24 -23.19
CA PHE A 70 13.70 -32.46 -22.49
C PHE A 70 14.64 -32.80 -21.35
N THR A 71 14.10 -33.24 -20.21
CA THR A 71 14.91 -33.79 -19.12
C THR A 71 15.64 -35.06 -19.58
N PRO A 72 16.70 -35.50 -18.88
CA PRO A 72 17.36 -36.78 -19.18
C PRO A 72 16.42 -37.99 -19.15
N SER A 73 15.31 -37.89 -18.41
CA SER A 73 14.24 -38.90 -18.34
C SER A 73 13.18 -38.77 -19.44
N GLY A 74 13.36 -37.86 -20.41
CA GLY A 74 12.48 -37.70 -21.58
C GLY A 74 11.21 -36.89 -21.35
N LYS A 75 11.09 -36.12 -20.25
CA LYS A 75 9.94 -35.22 -20.01
C LYS A 75 10.22 -33.83 -20.61
N PRO A 76 9.28 -33.20 -21.35
CA PRO A 76 9.49 -31.86 -21.89
C PRO A 76 9.49 -30.81 -20.77
N TYR A 77 10.26 -29.74 -20.95
CA TYR A 77 10.19 -28.50 -20.18
C TYR A 77 10.08 -27.30 -21.14
N PHE A 78 9.50 -26.20 -20.64
CA PHE A 78 9.04 -25.07 -21.46
C PHE A 78 9.63 -23.76 -20.95
N TYR A 79 9.85 -22.79 -21.83
CA TYR A 79 10.19 -21.42 -21.44
C TYR A 79 8.99 -20.77 -20.72
N LYS A 80 9.23 -20.01 -19.66
CA LYS A 80 8.21 -19.29 -18.86
C LYS A 80 8.73 -17.91 -18.45
N ASP A 81 7.81 -16.96 -18.28
CA ASP A 81 8.10 -15.63 -17.75
C ASP A 81 8.42 -15.63 -16.24
N HIS A 82 9.20 -14.64 -15.82
CA HIS A 82 9.66 -14.43 -14.45
C HIS A 82 8.58 -13.79 -13.58
N ASP A 83 8.43 -14.27 -12.34
CA ASP A 83 7.31 -13.93 -11.46
C ASP A 83 7.76 -13.01 -10.32
N THR A 84 7.40 -11.73 -10.38
CA THR A 84 7.45 -10.76 -9.27
C THR A 84 6.02 -10.31 -8.90
N ARG A 85 5.04 -11.23 -8.98
CA ARG A 85 3.61 -10.91 -9.08
C ARG A 85 3.10 -9.92 -8.05
N GLN A 86 3.47 -10.03 -6.78
CA GLN A 86 3.01 -9.10 -5.74
C GLN A 86 3.66 -7.72 -5.85
N ILE A 87 4.95 -7.66 -6.22
CA ILE A 87 5.68 -6.40 -6.49
C ILE A 87 5.07 -5.70 -7.70
N SER A 88 4.81 -6.43 -8.78
CA SER A 88 4.24 -5.90 -10.03
C SER A 88 2.78 -5.51 -9.87
N ASN A 89 1.97 -6.32 -9.19
CA ASN A 89 0.56 -6.03 -8.93
C ASN A 89 0.43 -4.73 -8.15
N ALA A 90 1.27 -4.50 -7.13
CA ALA A 90 1.27 -3.26 -6.34
C ALA A 90 2.03 -2.08 -6.99
N ASN A 91 2.52 -2.23 -8.24
CA ASN A 91 3.40 -1.27 -8.93
C ASN A 91 4.69 -0.88 -8.16
N ALA A 92 5.14 -1.73 -7.23
CA ALA A 92 6.34 -1.48 -6.43
C ALA A 92 7.64 -1.67 -7.23
N ASP A 93 7.59 -2.41 -8.35
CA ASP A 93 8.73 -2.60 -9.26
C ASP A 93 9.27 -1.27 -9.81
N ALA A 94 8.38 -0.29 -10.01
CA ALA A 94 8.75 1.06 -10.42
C ALA A 94 9.62 1.78 -9.38
N LEU A 95 9.39 1.54 -8.08
CA LEU A 95 10.19 2.13 -6.99
C LEU A 95 11.51 1.38 -6.80
N ASN A 96 11.50 0.05 -6.99
CA ASN A 96 12.72 -0.76 -6.87
C ASN A 96 13.70 -0.58 -8.05
N THR A 97 13.28 0.12 -9.11
CA THR A 97 14.07 0.41 -10.30
C THR A 97 14.55 1.87 -10.28
N ALA A 98 15.86 2.08 -10.42
CA ALA A 98 16.42 3.43 -10.45
C ALA A 98 15.86 4.22 -11.64
N GLY A 99 15.32 5.40 -11.37
CA GLY A 99 14.66 6.22 -12.40
C GLY A 99 13.27 5.72 -12.83
N GLY A 100 12.70 4.70 -12.17
CA GLY A 100 11.37 4.19 -12.49
C GLY A 100 10.22 5.15 -12.14
N VAL A 101 10.51 6.20 -11.36
CA VAL A 101 9.61 7.32 -11.06
C VAL A 101 10.30 8.62 -11.44
N THR A 102 9.67 9.41 -12.32
CA THR A 102 10.17 10.73 -12.72
C THR A 102 10.37 11.61 -11.49
N GLY A 103 11.56 12.22 -11.37
CA GLY A 103 11.95 13.03 -10.21
C GLY A 103 12.68 12.26 -9.11
N LEU A 104 12.75 10.93 -9.18
CA LEU A 104 13.54 10.09 -8.29
C LEU A 104 14.62 9.32 -9.06
N ALA A 105 15.88 9.66 -8.84
CA ALA A 105 17.01 9.02 -9.53
C ALA A 105 17.40 7.65 -8.94
N GLY A 106 17.10 7.42 -7.65
CA GLY A 106 17.49 6.20 -6.93
C GLY A 106 16.49 5.05 -7.10
N ALA A 107 16.95 3.84 -6.79
CA ALA A 107 16.08 2.70 -6.50
C ALA A 107 15.81 2.68 -5.00
N PHE A 108 14.56 2.45 -4.61
CA PHE A 108 14.11 2.38 -3.21
C PHE A 108 13.83 0.93 -2.88
N LYS A 109 14.59 0.36 -1.95
CA LYS A 109 14.47 -1.04 -1.55
C LYS A 109 14.34 -1.18 -0.04
N GLY A 110 14.01 -0.10 0.68
CA GLY A 110 13.83 -0.09 2.13
C GLY A 110 15.08 0.26 2.92
N GLU A 111 16.08 0.87 2.30
CA GLU A 111 17.29 1.31 2.98
C GLU A 111 16.96 2.25 4.14
N GLY A 112 17.47 1.93 5.34
CA GLY A 112 17.24 2.73 6.55
C GLY A 112 15.82 2.62 7.11
N ILE A 113 14.98 1.73 6.57
CA ILE A 113 13.63 1.46 7.08
C ILE A 113 13.66 0.24 7.99
N LYS A 114 13.10 0.39 9.19
CA LYS A 114 12.88 -0.70 10.13
C LYS A 114 11.39 -0.95 10.27
N PHE A 115 10.96 -2.15 9.91
CA PHE A 115 9.62 -2.66 10.11
C PHE A 115 9.52 -3.40 11.44
N THR A 116 8.32 -3.42 12.02
CA THR A 116 8.00 -4.33 13.12
C THR A 116 6.87 -5.27 12.70
N VAL A 117 7.07 -6.58 12.82
CA VAL A 117 6.06 -7.60 12.48
C VAL A 117 5.54 -8.25 13.76
N PHE A 118 4.22 -8.21 13.94
CA PHE A 118 3.50 -8.93 15.00
C PHE A 118 2.72 -10.09 14.40
N ASP A 119 3.08 -11.32 14.77
CA ASP A 119 2.58 -12.52 14.09
C ASP A 119 2.53 -13.77 15.03
N GLY A 120 2.24 -14.97 14.52
CA GLY A 120 1.93 -16.17 15.31
C GLY A 120 3.10 -16.77 16.10
N GLY A 121 4.33 -16.50 15.66
CA GLY A 121 5.56 -16.98 16.31
C GLY A 121 6.80 -16.20 15.89
N ARG A 122 7.98 -16.74 16.24
CA ARG A 122 9.27 -16.17 15.81
C ARG A 122 9.48 -16.39 14.32
N VAL A 123 10.16 -15.45 13.67
CA VAL A 123 10.62 -15.62 12.28
C VAL A 123 11.89 -16.46 12.25
N TYR A 124 11.98 -17.43 11.35
CA TYR A 124 13.21 -18.20 11.15
C TYR A 124 14.27 -17.36 10.43
N ALA A 125 15.00 -16.55 11.21
CA ALA A 125 15.97 -15.57 10.70
C ALA A 125 17.12 -16.18 9.88
N ALA A 126 17.43 -17.47 10.10
CA ALA A 126 18.47 -18.19 9.35
C ALA A 126 17.99 -18.70 7.98
N HIS A 127 16.73 -18.47 7.62
CA HIS A 127 16.21 -18.84 6.31
C HIS A 127 17.00 -18.13 5.19
N PRO A 128 17.42 -18.81 4.10
CA PRO A 128 18.16 -18.19 2.99
C PRO A 128 17.45 -17.01 2.33
N ALA A 129 16.13 -16.88 2.51
CA ALA A 129 15.38 -15.71 2.06
C ALA A 129 15.85 -14.40 2.72
N PHE A 130 16.51 -14.46 3.88
CA PHE A 130 16.94 -13.29 4.67
C PHE A 130 18.47 -13.18 4.78
N ASP A 131 19.25 -13.91 3.98
CA ASP A 131 20.72 -13.91 4.02
C ASP A 131 21.38 -12.77 3.22
N ASN A 132 20.57 -11.88 2.64
CA ASN A 132 21.05 -10.78 1.80
C ASN A 132 21.64 -9.59 2.58
N ALA A 133 21.46 -9.54 3.90
CA ALA A 133 22.21 -8.67 4.80
C ALA A 133 22.36 -9.31 6.19
N ALA A 134 23.33 -8.86 6.98
CA ALA A 134 23.45 -9.29 8.37
C ALA A 134 22.29 -8.73 9.21
N ASN A 135 21.78 -9.51 10.16
CA ASN A 135 20.77 -9.10 11.14
C ASN A 135 19.48 -8.52 10.52
N ARG A 136 19.07 -9.04 9.36
CA ARG A 136 17.80 -8.68 8.69
C ARG A 136 16.60 -8.80 9.62
N ILE A 137 16.52 -9.91 10.34
CA ILE A 137 15.45 -10.23 11.27
C ILE A 137 16.01 -10.26 12.68
N THR A 138 15.42 -9.48 13.58
CA THR A 138 15.70 -9.52 15.01
C THR A 138 14.46 -10.03 15.75
N ASN A 139 14.51 -11.25 16.25
CA ASN A 139 13.44 -11.80 17.08
C ASN A 139 13.48 -11.17 18.48
N LYS A 140 12.34 -10.63 18.92
CA LYS A 140 12.19 -9.96 20.22
C LYS A 140 11.48 -10.83 21.26
N GLU A 141 11.01 -12.01 20.86
CA GLU A 141 10.45 -13.02 21.75
C GLU A 141 11.53 -13.91 22.36
N ALA A 142 11.24 -14.46 23.55
CA ALA A 142 12.09 -15.46 24.18
C ALA A 142 12.31 -16.66 23.26
N ALA A 143 13.50 -17.27 23.32
CA ALA A 143 13.87 -18.40 22.48
C ALA A 143 12.99 -19.65 22.69
N THR A 144 12.26 -19.70 23.81
CA THR A 144 11.25 -20.72 24.14
C THR A 144 9.97 -20.60 23.31
N ASN A 145 9.72 -19.46 22.64
CA ASN A 145 8.67 -19.38 21.63
C ASN A 145 9.17 -20.05 20.35
N ASN A 146 8.32 -20.86 19.73
CA ASN A 146 8.66 -21.56 18.50
C ASN A 146 8.72 -20.62 17.30
N TYR A 147 9.39 -21.09 16.25
CA TYR A 147 9.31 -20.48 14.94
C TYR A 147 7.95 -20.75 14.29
N SER A 148 7.49 -19.81 13.48
CA SER A 148 6.27 -19.97 12.69
C SER A 148 6.54 -19.78 11.19
N GLY A 149 6.00 -20.69 10.39
CA GLY A 149 5.97 -20.63 8.93
C GLY A 149 5.18 -19.43 8.45
N HIS A 150 4.03 -19.16 9.07
CA HIS A 150 3.24 -17.96 8.80
C HIS A 150 4.04 -16.67 9.06
N SER A 151 4.65 -16.52 10.26
CA SER A 151 5.50 -15.35 10.57
C SER A 151 6.65 -15.18 9.56
N THR A 152 7.29 -16.29 9.19
CA THR A 152 8.42 -16.31 8.25
C THR A 152 7.98 -15.87 6.86
N GLY A 153 6.81 -16.30 6.40
CA GLY A 153 6.21 -15.87 5.14
C GLY A 153 5.84 -14.39 5.13
N VAL A 154 5.18 -13.91 6.20
CA VAL A 154 4.78 -12.50 6.36
C VAL A 154 5.99 -11.57 6.36
N ALA A 155 7.04 -11.89 7.12
CA ALA A 155 8.30 -11.17 7.05
C ALA A 155 8.93 -11.24 5.65
N GLY A 156 8.67 -12.34 4.94
CA GLY A 156 9.15 -12.56 3.58
C GLY A 156 8.57 -11.60 2.55
N PHE A 157 7.27 -11.34 2.58
CA PHE A 157 6.62 -10.35 1.70
C PHE A 157 7.18 -8.93 1.87
N ILE A 158 7.72 -8.62 3.05
CA ILE A 158 8.41 -7.35 3.29
C ILE A 158 9.86 -7.41 2.78
N GLY A 159 10.61 -8.43 3.18
CA GLY A 159 12.07 -8.35 3.22
C GLY A 159 12.86 -9.50 2.62
N SER A 160 12.21 -10.48 1.97
CA SER A 160 12.93 -11.60 1.34
C SER A 160 13.71 -11.15 0.12
N ARG A 161 14.90 -11.72 -0.08
CA ARG A 161 15.61 -11.60 -1.37
C ARG A 161 14.91 -12.38 -2.47
N SER A 162 15.31 -12.10 -3.70
CA SER A 162 14.82 -12.83 -4.87
C SER A 162 15.26 -14.30 -4.82
N ILE A 163 14.29 -15.20 -4.70
CA ILE A 163 14.47 -16.66 -4.78
C ILE A 163 13.31 -17.22 -5.58
N ASN A 164 13.63 -17.95 -6.65
CA ASN A 164 12.63 -18.65 -7.45
C ASN A 164 12.30 -20.00 -6.82
N ILE A 165 11.02 -20.30 -6.71
CA ILE A 165 10.48 -21.54 -6.15
C ILE A 165 9.43 -22.15 -7.08
N SER A 166 9.18 -23.44 -6.91
CA SER A 166 8.14 -24.16 -7.65
C SER A 166 7.46 -25.18 -6.75
N GLY A 167 6.14 -25.24 -6.78
CA GLY A 167 5.31 -26.13 -5.95
C GLY A 167 3.87 -26.16 -6.45
N GLY A 168 3.16 -27.28 -6.28
CA GLY A 168 1.73 -27.39 -6.65
C GLY A 168 1.40 -27.18 -8.14
N GLY A 169 2.37 -27.35 -9.05
CA GLY A 169 2.20 -27.06 -10.48
C GLY A 169 2.38 -25.58 -10.86
N LEU A 170 2.67 -24.72 -9.88
CA LEU A 170 2.98 -23.31 -10.04
C LEU A 170 4.48 -23.07 -9.83
N SER A 171 4.99 -21.95 -10.35
CA SER A 171 6.38 -21.50 -10.14
C SER A 171 6.38 -19.99 -9.95
N GLY A 172 7.20 -19.47 -9.04
CA GLY A 172 7.26 -18.04 -8.79
C GLY A 172 8.45 -17.55 -7.98
N ASN A 173 8.48 -16.27 -7.62
CA ASN A 173 9.53 -15.69 -6.78
C ASN A 173 8.95 -15.17 -5.46
N ILE A 174 9.74 -15.26 -4.39
CA ILE A 174 9.35 -14.81 -3.05
C ILE A 174 9.93 -13.44 -2.67
N GLN A 175 10.43 -12.66 -3.63
CA GLN A 175 11.05 -11.36 -3.37
C GLN A 175 10.07 -10.43 -2.63
N GLY A 176 10.52 -9.87 -1.51
CA GLY A 176 9.75 -8.88 -0.76
C GLY A 176 9.84 -7.48 -1.37
N ILE A 177 8.93 -6.60 -0.94
CA ILE A 177 8.84 -5.21 -1.43
C ILE A 177 10.08 -4.37 -1.07
N ALA A 178 10.61 -4.57 0.14
CA ALA A 178 11.65 -3.75 0.79
C ALA A 178 12.86 -4.60 1.21
N ILE A 179 13.56 -5.17 0.22
CA ILE A 179 14.63 -6.15 0.41
C ILE A 179 15.87 -5.65 1.17
N ASN A 180 16.04 -4.34 1.39
CA ASN A 180 17.18 -3.71 2.08
C ASN A 180 16.82 -3.10 3.46
N SER A 181 15.60 -3.35 3.97
CA SER A 181 15.10 -2.96 5.31
C SER A 181 15.66 -3.76 6.52
N THR A 182 15.13 -3.57 7.71
CA THR A 182 15.31 -4.51 8.84
C THR A 182 13.95 -4.79 9.45
N ILE A 183 13.81 -5.92 10.13
CA ILE A 183 12.54 -6.36 10.72
C ILE A 183 12.78 -6.76 12.17
N ASP A 184 12.10 -6.08 13.10
CA ASP A 184 11.91 -6.57 14.46
C ASP A 184 10.67 -7.48 14.47
N SER A 185 10.77 -8.70 15.00
CA SER A 185 9.67 -9.66 15.05
C SER A 185 9.21 -9.90 16.49
N TYR A 186 7.90 -9.77 16.69
CA TYR A 186 7.17 -10.05 17.92
C TYR A 186 6.05 -11.07 17.67
N ARG A 187 5.67 -11.79 18.71
CA ARG A 187 4.48 -12.65 18.70
C ARG A 187 3.26 -11.87 19.16
N PHE A 188 2.10 -12.02 18.51
CA PHE A 188 0.87 -11.35 18.95
C PHE A 188 0.33 -11.96 20.27
N ALA A 189 0.63 -13.22 20.56
CA ALA A 189 0.21 -13.87 21.80
C ALA A 189 0.80 -13.16 23.03
N SER A 190 0.10 -13.24 24.16
CA SER A 190 0.63 -12.77 25.45
C SER A 190 1.80 -13.65 25.88
N THR A 191 2.99 -13.06 26.00
CA THR A 191 4.24 -13.78 26.33
C THR A 191 5.12 -12.96 27.25
N ILE A 192 6.05 -13.61 27.94
CA ILE A 192 7.12 -12.92 28.68
C ILE A 192 8.25 -12.59 27.69
N LEU A 193 8.54 -11.30 27.52
CA LEU A 193 9.66 -10.84 26.69
C LEU A 193 11.01 -11.11 27.38
N PRO A 194 12.12 -11.27 26.63
CA PRO A 194 13.45 -11.44 27.21
C PRO A 194 13.79 -10.34 28.21
N GLY A 195 14.21 -10.73 29.42
CA GLY A 195 14.55 -9.81 30.51
C GLY A 195 13.38 -9.36 31.39
N ASN A 196 12.15 -9.75 31.06
CA ASN A 196 10.96 -9.44 31.87
C ASN A 196 10.53 -10.65 32.73
N THR A 197 9.72 -10.39 33.76
CA THR A 197 9.13 -11.43 34.63
C THR A 197 7.61 -11.57 34.48
N THR A 198 6.97 -10.63 33.77
CA THR A 198 5.52 -10.61 33.53
C THR A 198 5.21 -10.69 32.04
N THR A 199 4.03 -11.21 31.72
CA THR A 199 3.55 -11.30 30.33
C THR A 199 3.21 -9.91 29.78
N SER A 200 3.48 -9.70 28.50
CA SER A 200 3.05 -8.53 27.74
C SER A 200 2.04 -8.95 26.68
N SER A 201 0.91 -8.24 26.58
CA SER A 201 -0.04 -8.38 25.47
C SER A 201 0.52 -7.74 24.19
N VAL A 202 -0.10 -7.98 23.04
CA VAL A 202 0.32 -7.35 21.78
C VAL A 202 0.31 -5.82 21.84
N PHE A 203 -0.68 -5.23 22.51
CA PHE A 203 -0.79 -3.78 22.68
C PHE A 203 0.38 -3.21 23.49
N GLN A 204 0.77 -3.88 24.58
CA GLN A 204 1.95 -3.50 25.37
C GLN A 204 3.23 -3.65 24.55
N LYS A 205 3.35 -4.72 23.76
CA LYS A 205 4.50 -4.93 22.87
C LYS A 205 4.60 -3.86 21.78
N ILE A 206 3.49 -3.35 21.24
CA ILE A 206 3.50 -2.22 20.29
C ILE A 206 4.10 -0.98 20.94
N ILE A 207 3.68 -0.67 22.18
CA ILE A 207 4.23 0.46 22.93
C ILE A 207 5.73 0.28 23.17
N THR A 208 6.16 -0.91 23.59
CA THR A 208 7.58 -1.22 23.80
C THR A 208 8.40 -1.16 22.51
N ALA A 209 7.86 -1.65 21.39
CA ALA A 209 8.55 -1.70 20.11
C ALA A 209 8.70 -0.31 19.47
N ALA A 210 7.81 0.62 19.79
CA ALA A 210 7.74 1.97 19.24
C ALA A 210 7.86 2.03 17.70
N PRO A 211 7.03 1.27 16.96
CA PRO A 211 7.22 1.09 15.53
C PRO A 211 6.89 2.37 14.74
N LYS A 212 7.77 2.76 13.81
CA LYS A 212 7.42 3.77 12.80
C LYS A 212 6.46 3.20 11.76
N ILE A 213 6.60 1.91 11.47
CA ILE A 213 5.70 1.14 10.62
C ILE A 213 5.64 -0.30 11.12
N SER A 214 4.43 -0.86 11.23
CA SER A 214 4.24 -2.25 11.64
C SER A 214 3.18 -3.00 10.83
N ASN A 215 3.40 -4.31 10.71
CA ASN A 215 2.46 -5.25 10.10
C ASN A 215 1.85 -6.16 11.16
N HIS A 216 0.54 -6.41 11.04
CA HIS A 216 -0.28 -7.21 11.94
C HIS A 216 -1.16 -8.19 11.12
N SER A 217 -0.60 -9.35 10.77
CA SER A 217 -1.29 -10.37 9.94
C SER A 217 -2.02 -11.41 10.79
N TYR A 218 -2.99 -10.96 11.58
CA TYR A 218 -3.83 -11.79 12.44
C TYR A 218 -5.18 -11.10 12.64
N GLY A 219 -6.18 -11.79 13.19
CA GLY A 219 -7.51 -11.21 13.44
C GLY A 219 -8.32 -12.10 14.37
N ALA A 220 -9.45 -11.57 14.82
CA ALA A 220 -10.48 -12.36 15.49
C ALA A 220 -11.61 -12.64 14.49
N SER A 221 -12.23 -13.82 14.62
CA SER A 221 -13.43 -14.18 13.85
C SER A 221 -14.56 -14.44 14.82
N VAL A 222 -15.65 -13.69 14.68
CA VAL A 222 -16.77 -13.61 15.64
C VAL A 222 -18.12 -13.98 15.01
N GLY A 223 -18.06 -14.72 13.89
CA GLY A 223 -19.19 -15.35 13.22
C GLY A 223 -19.00 -16.86 13.16
N TRP A 224 -19.30 -17.47 12.00
CA TRP A 224 -18.96 -18.87 11.75
C TRP A 224 -17.45 -19.08 11.66
N ASN A 225 -16.98 -20.16 12.28
CA ASN A 225 -15.60 -20.61 12.22
C ASN A 225 -15.54 -22.11 11.90
N TYR A 226 -14.57 -22.50 11.09
CA TYR A 226 -14.24 -23.90 10.88
C TYR A 226 -13.35 -24.38 12.03
N ASP A 227 -13.80 -25.38 12.78
CA ASP A 227 -13.09 -25.87 13.96
C ASP A 227 -13.22 -27.40 14.09
N GLU A 228 -12.55 -27.98 15.08
CA GLU A 228 -12.65 -29.39 15.43
C GLU A 228 -13.48 -29.57 16.71
N VAL A 229 -14.60 -30.28 16.62
CA VAL A 229 -15.44 -30.63 17.77
C VAL A 229 -15.43 -32.15 17.93
N ASN A 230 -14.97 -32.64 19.08
CA ASN A 230 -14.83 -34.07 19.39
C ASN A 230 -13.98 -34.86 18.37
N GLY A 231 -12.89 -34.27 17.87
CA GLY A 231 -12.00 -34.95 16.92
C GLY A 231 -12.50 -34.96 15.47
N ALA A 232 -13.57 -34.22 15.17
CA ALA A 232 -14.14 -34.14 13.83
C ALA A 232 -14.32 -32.68 13.37
N PRO A 233 -14.12 -32.39 12.07
CA PRO A 233 -14.33 -31.06 11.54
C PRO A 233 -15.79 -30.64 11.64
N ALA A 234 -16.01 -29.40 12.04
CA ALA A 234 -17.34 -28.83 12.26
C ALA A 234 -17.35 -27.32 11.97
N TRP A 235 -18.55 -26.78 11.76
CA TRP A 235 -18.78 -25.34 11.81
C TRP A 235 -19.22 -24.96 13.21
N VAL A 236 -18.56 -23.97 13.82
CA VAL A 236 -18.89 -23.45 15.14
C VAL A 236 -19.29 -21.98 15.02
N TRP A 237 -20.50 -21.65 15.47
CA TRP A 237 -20.98 -20.27 15.55
C TRP A 237 -20.39 -19.60 16.78
N GLY A 238 -19.61 -18.53 16.56
CA GLY A 238 -18.97 -17.74 17.62
C GLY A 238 -19.82 -16.58 18.16
N GLY A 239 -21.04 -16.42 17.65
CA GLY A 239 -22.01 -15.45 18.14
C GLY A 239 -22.95 -16.04 19.19
N ILE A 240 -23.90 -15.24 19.65
CA ILE A 240 -25.01 -15.74 20.49
C ILE A 240 -26.01 -16.48 19.61
N PHE A 241 -26.48 -17.62 20.10
CA PHE A 241 -27.64 -18.33 19.55
C PHE A 241 -28.59 -18.77 20.65
N VAL A 242 -29.88 -18.49 20.48
CA VAL A 242 -30.96 -19.02 21.31
C VAL A 242 -31.98 -19.70 20.39
N SER A 243 -32.15 -21.01 20.61
CA SER A 243 -33.09 -21.84 19.86
C SER A 243 -34.52 -21.27 19.91
N PRO A 244 -35.27 -21.27 18.80
CA PRO A 244 -34.90 -21.90 17.53
C PRO A 244 -34.24 -20.97 16.51
N ASN A 245 -34.16 -19.65 16.74
CA ASN A 245 -33.81 -18.72 15.64
C ASN A 245 -33.24 -17.36 16.06
N THR A 246 -32.99 -17.12 17.35
CA THR A 246 -32.41 -15.84 17.78
C THR A 246 -30.91 -15.91 17.65
N THR A 247 -30.32 -15.02 16.86
CA THR A 247 -28.87 -14.94 16.65
C THR A 247 -28.38 -13.50 16.75
N LEU A 248 -27.20 -13.32 17.35
CA LEU A 248 -26.46 -12.06 17.37
C LEU A 248 -24.99 -12.37 17.07
N ASP A 249 -24.36 -11.53 16.27
CA ASP A 249 -22.92 -11.57 16.00
C ASP A 249 -22.25 -10.23 16.34
N LEU A 250 -20.91 -10.19 16.23
CA LEU A 250 -20.12 -8.98 16.49
C LEU A 250 -19.23 -8.64 15.28
N GLN A 251 -19.56 -9.15 14.09
CA GLN A 251 -18.89 -8.71 12.88
C GLN A 251 -19.22 -7.23 12.66
N GLY A 252 -18.25 -6.47 12.14
CA GLY A 252 -18.42 -5.02 11.94
C GLY A 252 -18.40 -4.19 13.23
N SER A 253 -18.51 -4.80 14.42
CA SER A 253 -18.56 -4.08 15.69
C SER A 253 -17.19 -3.59 16.17
N TYR A 254 -17.03 -2.27 16.32
CA TYR A 254 -15.88 -1.66 16.97
C TYR A 254 -15.89 -1.96 18.49
N LEU A 255 -14.86 -2.65 19.00
CA LEU A 255 -14.77 -3.07 20.41
C LEU A 255 -13.45 -2.61 21.09
N GLY A 256 -13.12 -3.21 22.23
CA GLY A 256 -11.99 -2.80 23.08
C GLY A 256 -10.63 -2.92 22.38
N GLU A 257 -10.44 -3.91 21.52
CA GLU A 257 -9.25 -4.08 20.71
C GLU A 257 -9.07 -2.91 19.73
N ASP A 258 -10.15 -2.46 19.10
CA ASP A 258 -10.15 -1.32 18.19
C ASP A 258 -9.85 -0.02 18.94
N GLN A 259 -10.48 0.16 20.11
CA GLN A 259 -10.18 1.25 21.02
C GLN A 259 -8.70 1.29 21.42
N ASN A 260 -8.08 0.14 21.67
CA ASN A 260 -6.66 0.07 22.01
C ASN A 260 -5.76 0.52 20.85
N TYR A 261 -6.05 0.11 19.62
CA TYR A 261 -5.30 0.61 18.46
C TYR A 261 -5.49 2.12 18.26
N ASP A 262 -6.71 2.62 18.36
CA ASP A 262 -6.98 4.06 18.24
C ASP A 262 -6.25 4.86 19.32
N ASN A 263 -6.26 4.39 20.58
CA ASN A 263 -5.51 4.97 21.70
C ASN A 263 -3.99 5.00 21.41
N ILE A 264 -3.43 3.90 20.91
CA ILE A 264 -1.99 3.80 20.62
C ILE A 264 -1.57 4.80 19.55
N VAL A 265 -2.31 4.87 18.44
CA VAL A 265 -1.98 5.76 17.32
C VAL A 265 -2.25 7.22 17.69
N TYR A 266 -3.32 7.51 18.45
CA TYR A 266 -3.58 8.86 18.97
C TYR A 266 -2.44 9.35 19.87
N ALA A 267 -1.98 8.50 20.79
CA ALA A 267 -0.85 8.83 21.66
C ALA A 267 0.49 8.92 20.91
N ASN A 268 0.63 8.17 19.81
CA ASN A 268 1.86 8.10 19.02
C ASN A 268 1.56 8.29 17.52
N PRO A 269 1.31 9.53 17.06
CA PRO A 269 0.88 9.78 15.68
C PRO A 269 1.83 9.25 14.60
N THR A 270 3.11 9.02 14.91
CA THR A 270 4.08 8.46 13.96
C THR A 270 4.01 6.94 13.81
N TYR A 271 3.12 6.24 14.51
CA TYR A 271 2.99 4.79 14.41
C TYR A 271 2.02 4.46 13.27
N VAL A 272 2.57 4.05 12.13
CA VAL A 272 1.77 3.57 11.00
C VAL A 272 1.51 2.07 11.19
N ILE A 273 0.32 1.72 11.63
CA ILE A 273 -0.10 0.33 11.88
C ILE A 273 -0.91 -0.18 10.68
N VAL A 274 -0.45 -1.27 10.07
CA VAL A 274 -1.12 -1.96 8.96
C VAL A 274 -1.56 -3.35 9.42
N LYS A 275 -2.82 -3.72 9.16
CA LYS A 275 -3.44 -4.94 9.67
C LYS A 275 -4.27 -5.65 8.60
N SER A 276 -4.35 -6.98 8.64
CA SER A 276 -5.19 -7.78 7.74
C SER A 276 -6.69 -7.68 8.09
N ALA A 277 -7.55 -7.71 7.07
CA ALA A 277 -9.01 -7.64 7.25
C ALA A 277 -9.63 -8.90 7.86
N GLY A 278 -9.07 -10.09 7.58
CA GLY A 278 -9.66 -11.38 7.97
C GLY A 278 -9.93 -12.28 6.75
N ASN A 279 -10.19 -13.57 7.00
CA ASN A 279 -10.36 -14.57 5.94
C ASN A 279 -11.69 -15.33 6.05
N SER A 280 -12.72 -14.71 6.65
CA SER A 280 -13.95 -15.41 7.04
C SER A 280 -15.10 -15.26 6.03
N TYR A 281 -14.85 -14.72 4.83
CA TYR A 281 -15.92 -14.50 3.85
C TYR A 281 -16.47 -15.84 3.35
N GLY A 282 -17.79 -16.01 3.46
CA GLY A 282 -18.48 -17.24 3.03
C GLY A 282 -18.35 -18.40 4.01
N ASP A 283 -17.65 -18.24 5.15
CA ASP A 283 -17.57 -19.26 6.19
C ASP A 283 -18.95 -19.51 6.82
N GLY A 284 -19.31 -20.79 6.96
CA GLY A 284 -20.59 -21.20 7.54
C GLY A 284 -21.29 -22.35 6.80
N PRO A 285 -22.59 -22.56 7.08
CA PRO A 285 -23.34 -23.73 6.63
C PRO A 285 -23.38 -23.94 5.12
N ASP A 286 -23.27 -22.85 4.35
CA ASP A 286 -23.35 -22.87 2.88
C ASP A 286 -21.96 -23.01 2.21
N TYR A 287 -20.87 -23.13 2.98
CA TYR A 287 -19.53 -23.21 2.43
C TYR A 287 -19.38 -24.45 1.51
N PRO A 288 -18.92 -24.27 0.25
CA PRO A 288 -18.87 -25.36 -0.72
C PRO A 288 -18.12 -26.60 -0.24
N GLY A 289 -18.73 -27.77 -0.43
CA GLY A 289 -18.13 -29.07 -0.06
C GLY A 289 -18.22 -29.42 1.43
N THR A 290 -18.89 -28.60 2.26
CA THR A 290 -18.99 -28.83 3.72
C THR A 290 -20.41 -29.11 4.22
N SER A 291 -21.35 -29.37 3.31
CA SER A 291 -22.77 -29.55 3.65
C SER A 291 -23.02 -30.65 4.68
N THR A 292 -22.17 -31.68 4.73
CA THR A 292 -22.26 -32.80 5.67
C THR A 292 -21.62 -32.54 7.03
N LEU A 293 -20.86 -31.45 7.21
CA LEU A 293 -20.22 -31.16 8.50
C LEU A 293 -21.28 -30.84 9.56
N PRO A 294 -21.11 -31.31 10.80
CA PRO A 294 -21.97 -30.88 11.90
C PRO A 294 -21.82 -29.38 12.16
N LYS A 295 -22.89 -28.75 12.65
CA LYS A 295 -22.93 -27.34 13.01
C LYS A 295 -23.17 -27.24 14.51
N TYR A 296 -22.34 -26.47 15.21
CA TYR A 296 -22.45 -26.21 16.64
C TYR A 296 -22.56 -24.71 16.91
N TYR A 297 -23.20 -24.35 18.02
CA TYR A 297 -23.02 -23.06 18.68
C TYR A 297 -22.42 -23.31 20.07
N THR A 298 -21.90 -22.28 20.74
CA THR A 298 -21.46 -22.39 22.14
C THR A 298 -22.55 -21.93 23.08
N ASP A 299 -22.80 -22.68 24.15
CA ASP A 299 -23.66 -22.22 25.24
C ASP A 299 -22.96 -21.17 26.12
N ASP A 300 -23.64 -20.66 27.16
CA ASP A 300 -23.09 -19.66 28.08
C ASP A 300 -21.85 -20.14 28.87
N ASN A 301 -21.47 -21.42 28.78
CA ASN A 301 -20.29 -22.01 29.39
C ASN A 301 -19.20 -22.39 28.35
N ASP A 302 -19.30 -21.88 27.13
CA ASP A 302 -18.42 -22.18 26.00
C ASP A 302 -18.41 -23.67 25.58
N VAL A 303 -19.47 -24.42 25.91
CA VAL A 303 -19.60 -25.82 25.50
C VAL A 303 -20.24 -25.90 24.12
N PRO A 304 -19.63 -26.61 23.14
CA PRO A 304 -20.25 -26.81 21.83
C PRO A 304 -21.56 -27.62 21.93
N VAL A 305 -22.67 -27.02 21.48
CA VAL A 305 -24.00 -27.62 21.38
C VAL A 305 -24.38 -27.78 19.91
N LEU A 306 -24.78 -28.99 19.52
CA LEU A 306 -25.17 -29.29 18.15
C LEU A 306 -26.50 -28.60 17.82
N PHE A 307 -26.56 -27.90 16.68
CA PHE A 307 -27.83 -27.39 16.16
C PHE A 307 -28.80 -28.54 15.85
N THR A 308 -30.06 -28.36 16.21
CA THR A 308 -31.14 -29.32 15.98
C THR A 308 -31.81 -29.08 14.63
N SER A 309 -32.58 -30.05 14.15
CA SER A 309 -33.33 -29.92 12.89
C SER A 309 -34.46 -28.87 12.94
N THR A 310 -34.82 -28.39 14.14
CA THR A 310 -35.82 -27.33 14.34
C THR A 310 -35.20 -25.93 14.39
N ASP A 311 -33.87 -25.84 14.45
CA ASP A 311 -33.17 -24.56 14.50
C ASP A 311 -33.05 -23.94 13.10
N THR A 312 -33.20 -22.62 13.06
CA THR A 312 -32.81 -21.78 11.92
C THR A 312 -31.38 -21.34 12.15
N LEU A 313 -30.46 -21.84 11.32
CA LEU A 313 -29.03 -21.53 11.44
C LEU A 313 -28.77 -20.03 11.20
N PRO A 314 -27.82 -19.42 11.94
CA PRO A 314 -27.26 -18.13 11.59
C PRO A 314 -26.77 -18.08 10.14
N GLN A 315 -26.92 -16.94 9.49
CA GLN A 315 -26.46 -16.77 8.10
C GLN A 315 -24.95 -16.98 8.00
N THR A 316 -24.51 -17.50 6.86
CA THR A 316 -23.10 -17.59 6.47
C THR A 316 -22.45 -16.20 6.57
N ASN A 317 -21.17 -16.14 6.99
CA ASN A 317 -20.45 -14.88 7.12
C ASN A 317 -20.41 -14.13 5.78
N CYS A 318 -20.65 -12.82 5.82
CA CYS A 318 -20.79 -12.00 4.62
C CYS A 318 -21.84 -12.52 3.62
N ALA A 319 -22.95 -13.14 4.08
CA ALA A 319 -24.01 -13.65 3.19
C ALA A 319 -24.60 -12.58 2.24
N GLN A 320 -24.57 -11.31 2.64
CA GLN A 320 -25.02 -10.17 1.81
C GLN A 320 -23.90 -9.54 0.98
N GLY A 321 -22.68 -10.09 1.05
CA GLY A 321 -21.46 -9.58 0.41
C GLY A 321 -20.64 -8.61 1.25
N PHE A 322 -21.03 -8.38 2.51
CA PHE A 322 -20.42 -7.40 3.40
C PHE A 322 -20.67 -7.80 4.87
N ASP A 323 -20.01 -7.12 5.82
CA ASP A 323 -20.15 -7.25 7.28
C ASP A 323 -19.59 -8.55 7.88
N CYS A 324 -18.30 -8.84 7.63
CA CYS A 324 -17.59 -9.97 8.24
C CYS A 324 -16.13 -9.68 8.64
N ILE A 325 -15.77 -8.41 8.82
CA ILE A 325 -14.50 -8.04 9.47
C ILE A 325 -14.71 -8.07 10.99
N GLY A 326 -13.84 -8.81 11.68
CA GLY A 326 -13.92 -8.94 13.14
C GLY A 326 -13.24 -7.80 13.92
N PRO A 327 -13.52 -7.73 15.24
CA PRO A 327 -12.91 -6.77 16.16
C PRO A 327 -11.38 -6.76 16.12
N GLY A 328 -10.81 -5.58 16.35
CA GLY A 328 -9.38 -5.32 16.25
C GLY A 328 -8.90 -4.99 14.84
N SER A 329 -9.72 -5.22 13.80
CA SER A 329 -9.51 -4.78 12.41
C SER A 329 -10.54 -3.72 11.97
N LEU A 330 -11.15 -3.01 12.92
CA LEU A 330 -12.18 -1.99 12.68
C LEU A 330 -11.77 -0.61 13.24
N ALA A 331 -10.61 -0.51 13.90
CA ALA A 331 -10.06 0.75 14.40
C ALA A 331 -9.95 1.85 13.32
N LYS A 332 -10.24 3.09 13.70
CA LYS A 332 -10.26 4.26 12.80
C LYS A 332 -8.86 4.62 12.31
N ASN A 333 -7.90 4.58 13.23
CA ASN A 333 -6.58 5.20 13.07
C ASN A 333 -5.53 4.27 12.43
N ILE A 334 -5.89 3.03 12.12
CA ILE A 334 -5.01 2.06 11.43
C ILE A 334 -5.41 1.90 9.96
N ILE A 335 -4.56 1.19 9.22
CA ILE A 335 -4.81 0.78 7.83
C ILE A 335 -5.13 -0.72 7.83
N VAL A 336 -6.30 -1.07 7.30
CA VAL A 336 -6.82 -2.43 7.20
C VAL A 336 -6.80 -2.86 5.75
N VAL A 337 -6.30 -4.07 5.48
CA VAL A 337 -5.99 -4.53 4.12
C VAL A 337 -6.80 -5.76 3.76
N GLY A 338 -7.60 -5.65 2.70
CA GLY A 338 -8.31 -6.76 2.07
C GLY A 338 -7.44 -7.51 1.05
N ALA A 339 -7.90 -8.69 0.63
CA ALA A 339 -7.20 -9.53 -0.34
C ALA A 339 -7.92 -9.57 -1.69
N THR A 340 -7.09 -9.65 -2.72
CA THR A 340 -7.52 -9.83 -4.12
C THR A 340 -6.76 -10.99 -4.73
N ASP A 341 -7.35 -11.55 -5.78
CA ASP A 341 -6.66 -12.51 -6.61
C ASP A 341 -5.48 -11.85 -7.33
N VAL A 342 -4.49 -12.67 -7.70
CA VAL A 342 -3.36 -12.17 -8.48
C VAL A 342 -3.88 -11.73 -9.84
N ILE A 343 -3.62 -10.47 -10.21
CA ILE A 343 -3.80 -10.01 -11.59
C ILE A 343 -2.82 -10.80 -12.44
N THR A 344 -3.33 -11.63 -13.36
CA THR A 344 -2.54 -12.49 -14.24
C THR A 344 -2.35 -11.93 -15.65
N THR A 345 -3.07 -10.85 -15.96
CA THR A 345 -3.02 -10.13 -17.25
C THR A 345 -2.01 -8.99 -17.19
N ASN A 346 -1.72 -8.37 -18.34
CA ASN A 346 -0.95 -7.12 -18.45
C ASN A 346 0.41 -7.13 -17.73
N ASN A 347 1.13 -8.25 -17.79
CA ASN A 347 2.38 -8.47 -17.07
C ASN A 347 2.23 -8.30 -15.55
N PHE A 348 1.13 -8.83 -15.01
CA PHE A 348 0.80 -8.77 -13.59
C PHE A 348 0.61 -7.34 -13.08
N LYS A 349 0.00 -6.47 -13.90
CA LYS A 349 -0.26 -5.07 -13.54
C LYS A 349 -1.72 -4.74 -13.75
N TYR A 350 -2.19 -3.81 -12.91
CA TYR A 350 -3.47 -3.17 -13.10
C TYR A 350 -3.53 -2.45 -14.45
N ASN A 351 -4.62 -2.67 -15.19
CA ASN A 351 -4.99 -1.88 -16.35
C ASN A 351 -6.39 -1.25 -16.17
N ALA A 352 -7.33 -1.97 -15.57
CA ALA A 352 -8.67 -1.47 -15.27
C ALA A 352 -9.22 -2.08 -13.96
N ALA A 353 -10.27 -1.46 -13.40
CA ALA A 353 -10.88 -1.88 -12.14
C ALA A 353 -11.35 -3.34 -12.15
N SER A 354 -11.77 -3.85 -13.32
CA SER A 354 -12.19 -5.25 -13.51
C SER A 354 -11.06 -6.27 -13.40
N ASP A 355 -9.80 -5.86 -13.49
CA ASP A 355 -8.66 -6.75 -13.25
C ASP A 355 -8.56 -7.13 -11.76
N VAL A 356 -9.10 -6.29 -10.88
CA VAL A 356 -9.06 -6.47 -9.43
C VAL A 356 -10.25 -7.32 -8.99
N VAL A 357 -9.98 -8.58 -8.69
CA VAL A 357 -11.00 -9.55 -8.26
C VAL A 357 -10.89 -9.75 -6.75
N HIS A 358 -11.99 -9.56 -6.03
CA HIS A 358 -12.07 -9.81 -4.59
C HIS A 358 -11.83 -11.29 -4.31
N SER A 359 -10.88 -11.61 -3.42
CA SER A 359 -10.61 -13.01 -3.06
C SER A 359 -11.82 -13.60 -2.34
N SER A 360 -12.20 -14.83 -2.67
CA SER A 360 -13.41 -15.47 -2.14
C SER A 360 -13.46 -15.62 -0.61
N TYR A 361 -12.31 -15.53 0.06
CA TYR A 361 -12.17 -15.62 1.51
C TYR A 361 -12.00 -14.26 2.20
N SER A 362 -11.69 -13.18 1.48
CA SER A 362 -11.32 -11.90 2.10
C SER A 362 -12.49 -11.31 2.87
N SER A 363 -12.35 -11.14 4.19
CA SER A 363 -13.38 -10.49 4.99
C SER A 363 -13.66 -9.07 4.45
N ALA A 364 -14.95 -8.74 4.35
CA ALA A 364 -15.43 -7.46 3.85
C ALA A 364 -16.06 -6.64 4.98
N GLY A 365 -15.88 -5.32 4.94
CA GLY A 365 -16.58 -4.41 5.84
C GLY A 365 -18.02 -4.19 5.35
N PRO A 366 -18.66 -3.04 5.63
CA PRO A 366 -18.12 -1.92 6.41
C PRO A 366 -18.03 -2.28 7.90
N ARG A 367 -17.63 -1.32 8.73
CA ARG A 367 -17.99 -1.38 10.15
C ARG A 367 -19.50 -1.24 10.30
N ASP A 368 -20.02 -1.62 11.46
CA ASP A 368 -21.44 -1.54 11.79
C ASP A 368 -22.02 -0.12 11.64
N ASP A 369 -21.24 0.92 11.92
CA ASP A 369 -21.68 2.30 11.75
C ASP A 369 -21.65 2.79 10.28
N GLY A 370 -21.17 1.96 9.36
CA GLY A 370 -21.00 2.27 7.94
C GLY A 370 -19.61 2.78 7.58
N GLY A 371 -18.67 2.84 8.54
CA GLY A 371 -17.28 3.21 8.26
C GLY A 371 -16.62 2.26 7.25
N ILE A 372 -15.92 2.82 6.27
CA ILE A 372 -15.31 2.08 5.16
C ILE A 372 -14.18 1.19 5.68
N LYS A 373 -14.35 -0.12 5.54
CA LYS A 373 -13.34 -1.16 5.77
C LYS A 373 -13.48 -2.26 4.69
N PRO A 374 -12.39 -2.91 4.26
CA PRO A 374 -10.98 -2.55 4.53
C PRO A 374 -10.67 -1.12 4.05
N ASP A 375 -9.52 -0.55 4.39
CA ASP A 375 -9.16 0.78 3.87
C ASP A 375 -8.60 0.70 2.45
N ILE A 376 -7.95 -0.42 2.10
CA ILE A 376 -7.32 -0.67 0.80
C ILE A 376 -7.26 -2.19 0.56
N SER A 377 -7.07 -2.61 -0.69
CA SER A 377 -6.84 -4.02 -1.03
C SER A 377 -5.59 -4.24 -1.89
N THR A 378 -5.02 -5.44 -1.79
CA THR A 378 -3.94 -5.91 -2.68
C THR A 378 -3.89 -7.44 -2.77
N THR A 379 -3.04 -7.97 -3.63
CA THR A 379 -2.94 -9.39 -3.92
C THR A 379 -2.58 -10.22 -2.69
N GLY A 380 -3.36 -11.29 -2.47
CA GLY A 380 -3.13 -12.23 -1.37
C GLY A 380 -3.44 -13.69 -1.70
N THR A 381 -4.01 -14.00 -2.86
CA THR A 381 -4.38 -15.37 -3.26
C THR A 381 -3.26 -16.07 -4.03
N ASN A 382 -2.99 -17.35 -3.75
CA ASN A 382 -2.03 -18.19 -4.49
C ASN A 382 -0.63 -17.56 -4.63
N VAL A 383 -0.17 -16.96 -3.54
CA VAL A 383 1.11 -16.26 -3.43
C VAL A 383 2.19 -17.17 -2.83
N PHE A 384 3.42 -17.01 -3.30
CA PHE A 384 4.58 -17.78 -2.85
C PHE A 384 5.26 -17.13 -1.64
N LEU A 385 5.74 -17.95 -0.70
CA LEU A 385 6.39 -17.48 0.52
C LEU A 385 7.57 -18.35 0.95
N ALA A 386 8.54 -17.73 1.63
CA ALA A 386 9.45 -18.44 2.51
C ALA A 386 8.66 -19.01 3.69
N SER A 387 9.02 -20.20 4.16
CA SER A 387 8.33 -20.84 5.27
C SER A 387 9.33 -21.60 6.15
N THR A 388 8.81 -22.15 7.24
CA THR A 388 9.50 -23.08 8.12
C THR A 388 8.44 -24.01 8.70
N ALA A 389 8.84 -25.24 9.03
CA ALA A 389 7.99 -26.11 9.85
C ALA A 389 7.55 -25.38 11.13
N GLU A 390 6.22 -25.34 11.35
CA GLU A 390 5.58 -24.80 12.56
C GLU A 390 6.04 -25.58 13.79
N ASP A 391 6.17 -24.89 14.93
CA ASP A 391 6.44 -25.50 16.24
C ASP A 391 7.74 -26.33 16.36
N THR A 392 8.74 -26.02 15.52
CA THR A 392 10.05 -26.70 15.55
C THR A 392 11.22 -25.73 15.76
N ILE A 393 12.45 -26.25 15.77
CA ILE A 393 13.72 -25.48 15.80
C ILE A 393 14.01 -24.70 14.51
N GLY A 394 13.09 -24.72 13.55
CA GLY A 394 13.20 -24.01 12.27
C GLY A 394 13.79 -24.88 11.16
N SER A 395 13.33 -24.65 9.93
CA SER A 395 13.77 -25.33 8.72
C SER A 395 13.69 -24.41 7.51
N THR A 396 14.40 -24.76 6.44
CA THR A 396 14.31 -24.04 5.16
C THR A 396 13.25 -24.71 4.30
N THR A 397 12.04 -24.14 4.29
CA THR A 397 10.95 -24.59 3.42
C THR A 397 10.38 -23.43 2.64
N TYR A 398 9.64 -23.74 1.59
CA TYR A 398 8.94 -22.75 0.79
C TYR A 398 7.53 -23.26 0.58
N ASP A 399 6.58 -22.34 0.51
CA ASP A 399 5.18 -22.67 0.40
C ASP A 399 4.45 -21.71 -0.54
N TYR A 400 3.18 -22.00 -0.82
CA TYR A 400 2.26 -21.08 -1.42
C TYR A 400 0.91 -21.14 -0.69
N GLY A 401 0.25 -20.00 -0.60
CA GLY A 401 -1.01 -19.92 0.14
C GLY A 401 -1.86 -18.73 -0.27
N SER A 402 -2.98 -18.61 0.43
CA SER A 402 -3.92 -17.52 0.25
C SER A 402 -4.29 -16.93 1.60
N GLY A 403 -4.33 -15.60 1.71
CA GLY A 403 -4.75 -14.91 2.93
C GLY A 403 -4.58 -13.40 2.88
N THR A 404 -5.45 -12.67 3.58
CA THR A 404 -5.26 -11.22 3.85
C THR A 404 -3.98 -10.97 4.66
N SER A 405 -3.51 -11.98 5.40
CA SER A 405 -2.20 -12.04 6.03
C SER A 405 -1.02 -11.83 5.09
N TYR A 406 -1.19 -12.10 3.79
CA TYR A 406 -0.16 -11.89 2.77
C TYR A 406 -0.35 -10.57 2.02
N SER A 407 -1.57 -10.05 1.94
CA SER A 407 -1.86 -8.71 1.40
C SER A 407 -1.36 -7.59 2.31
N ALA A 408 -1.58 -7.70 3.63
CA ALA A 408 -1.15 -6.71 4.62
C ALA A 408 0.35 -6.35 4.55
N PRO A 409 1.30 -7.32 4.54
CA PRO A 409 2.72 -7.01 4.49
C PRO A 409 3.17 -6.40 3.15
N VAL A 410 2.44 -6.62 2.05
CA VAL A 410 2.69 -5.93 0.77
C VAL A 410 2.42 -4.43 0.92
N VAL A 411 1.25 -4.06 1.46
CA VAL A 411 0.91 -2.65 1.75
C VAL A 411 1.87 -2.05 2.77
N THR A 412 2.24 -2.80 3.82
CA THR A 412 3.27 -2.36 4.77
C THR A 412 4.58 -2.05 4.06
N GLY A 413 5.06 -2.94 3.19
CA GLY A 413 6.27 -2.74 2.41
C GLY A 413 6.22 -1.47 1.55
N VAL A 414 5.11 -1.26 0.83
CA VAL A 414 4.89 -0.07 -0.02
C VAL A 414 4.94 1.22 0.81
N ILE A 415 4.24 1.29 1.94
CA ILE A 415 4.27 2.46 2.81
C ILE A 415 5.68 2.68 3.38
N GLY A 416 6.44 1.61 3.66
CA GLY A 416 7.83 1.71 4.05
C GLY A 416 8.74 2.30 2.96
N LEU A 417 8.52 1.94 1.68
CA LEU A 417 9.23 2.58 0.56
C LEU A 417 8.84 4.06 0.43
N TRP A 418 7.57 4.41 0.63
CA TRP A 418 7.15 5.81 0.68
C TRP A 418 7.79 6.57 1.84
N MET A 419 7.94 5.94 3.01
CA MET A 419 8.65 6.52 4.15
C MET A 419 10.11 6.80 3.82
N GLN A 420 10.77 5.90 3.09
CA GLN A 420 12.14 6.11 2.59
C GLN A 420 12.23 7.32 1.65
N ILE A 421 11.33 7.39 0.67
CA ILE A 421 11.26 8.51 -0.28
C ILE A 421 10.97 9.82 0.46
N TYR A 422 10.02 9.81 1.40
CA TYR A 422 9.64 10.98 2.19
C TYR A 422 10.82 11.50 3.00
N LYS A 423 11.60 10.62 3.65
CA LYS A 423 12.83 10.99 4.34
C LYS A 423 13.84 11.66 3.42
N GLN A 424 14.05 11.08 2.23
CA GLN A 424 14.99 11.63 1.26
C GLN A 424 14.57 13.03 0.76
N LEU A 425 13.28 13.24 0.50
CA LEU A 425 12.78 14.50 -0.05
C LEU A 425 12.57 15.59 1.01
N PHE A 426 12.32 15.23 2.27
CA PHE A 426 11.87 16.16 3.31
C PHE A 426 12.74 16.11 4.57
N ASN A 427 14.06 16.25 4.41
CA ASN A 427 15.04 16.42 5.50
C ASN A 427 14.94 15.33 6.60
N ASN A 428 14.87 14.06 6.19
CA ASN A 428 14.73 12.89 7.06
C ASN A 428 13.46 12.85 7.95
N ALA A 429 12.45 13.66 7.63
CA ALA A 429 11.17 13.64 8.33
C ALA A 429 10.43 12.30 8.20
N ASP A 430 9.57 11.99 9.18
CA ASP A 430 8.66 10.85 9.14
C ASP A 430 7.26 11.31 8.67
N MET A 431 6.56 10.45 7.95
CA MET A 431 5.11 10.56 7.79
C MET A 431 4.43 10.10 9.09
N ASN A 432 3.36 10.79 9.49
CA ASN A 432 2.47 10.30 10.55
C ASN A 432 1.39 9.37 9.95
N ALA A 433 0.62 8.69 10.81
CA ALA A 433 -0.41 7.73 10.40
C ALA A 433 -1.48 8.35 9.48
N ALA A 434 -1.94 9.57 9.78
CA ALA A 434 -2.85 10.31 8.91
C ALA A 434 -2.23 10.59 7.53
N ALA A 435 -0.98 11.06 7.47
CA ALA A 435 -0.31 11.32 6.20
C ALA A 435 -0.11 10.04 5.36
N ALA A 436 0.27 8.94 6.00
CA ALA A 436 0.40 7.65 5.33
C ALA A 436 -0.96 7.16 4.79
N LYS A 437 -2.03 7.26 5.58
CA LYS A 437 -3.39 6.88 5.18
C LYS A 437 -3.93 7.79 4.06
N THR A 438 -3.75 9.11 4.17
CA THR A 438 -4.13 10.07 3.12
C THR A 438 -3.38 9.80 1.81
N LEU A 439 -2.06 9.56 1.87
CA LEU A 439 -1.26 9.24 0.68
C LEU A 439 -1.74 7.94 0.00
N MET A 440 -1.97 6.90 0.80
CA MET A 440 -2.47 5.60 0.32
C MET A 440 -3.81 5.76 -0.41
N ILE A 441 -4.79 6.40 0.23
CA ILE A 441 -6.15 6.56 -0.32
C ILE A 441 -6.14 7.48 -1.54
N HIS A 442 -5.34 8.55 -1.52
CA HIS A 442 -5.28 9.48 -2.65
C HIS A 442 -4.55 8.88 -3.87
N SER A 443 -3.68 7.90 -3.67
CA SER A 443 -2.96 7.22 -4.75
C SER A 443 -3.64 5.95 -5.27
N ALA A 444 -4.63 5.44 -4.55
CA ALA A 444 -5.32 4.20 -4.89
C ALA A 444 -5.92 4.20 -6.31
N LEU A 445 -5.84 3.05 -6.94
CA LEU A 445 -6.51 2.73 -8.20
C LEU A 445 -7.93 2.25 -7.88
N GLU A 446 -8.90 2.57 -8.75
CA GLU A 446 -10.28 2.15 -8.57
C GLU A 446 -10.40 0.61 -8.64
N ALA A 447 -11.26 0.02 -7.80
CA ALA A 447 -11.54 -1.41 -7.80
C ALA A 447 -12.99 -1.64 -7.35
N GLY A 448 -13.70 -2.56 -8.01
CA GLY A 448 -15.12 -2.78 -7.73
C GLY A 448 -16.00 -1.70 -8.35
N THR A 449 -16.93 -1.15 -7.57
CA THR A 449 -17.81 -0.07 -8.03
C THR A 449 -17.11 1.28 -7.89
N VAL A 450 -17.50 2.30 -8.68
CA VAL A 450 -16.88 3.63 -8.57
C VAL A 450 -17.03 4.21 -7.17
N GLY A 451 -15.92 4.66 -6.58
CA GLY A 451 -15.87 5.13 -5.21
C GLY A 451 -15.56 4.02 -4.21
N PRO A 452 -15.52 4.32 -2.91
CA PRO A 452 -15.20 3.31 -1.93
C PRO A 452 -16.28 2.23 -1.83
N ASP A 453 -15.90 1.02 -1.45
CA ASP A 453 -16.84 -0.09 -1.27
C ASP A 453 -16.38 -1.03 -0.13
N PRO A 454 -17.26 -1.93 0.36
CA PRO A 454 -16.94 -2.80 1.48
C PRO A 454 -15.94 -3.93 1.15
N LEU A 455 -15.66 -4.19 -0.13
CA LEU A 455 -14.79 -5.28 -0.59
C LEU A 455 -13.34 -4.81 -0.77
N PHE A 456 -13.16 -3.66 -1.40
CA PHE A 456 -11.86 -3.10 -1.78
C PHE A 456 -11.49 -1.84 -0.98
N GLY A 457 -12.40 -1.33 -0.14
CA GLY A 457 -12.16 -0.11 0.60
C GLY A 457 -12.11 1.08 -0.33
N TRP A 458 -11.03 1.87 -0.25
CA TRP A 458 -10.78 2.97 -1.18
C TRP A 458 -10.12 2.55 -2.50
N GLY A 459 -9.96 1.23 -2.72
CA GLY A 459 -9.50 0.66 -3.97
C GLY A 459 -8.23 -0.18 -3.81
N TYR A 460 -7.41 -0.18 -4.87
CA TYR A 460 -6.25 -1.03 -5.01
C TYR A 460 -4.94 -0.24 -4.85
N ILE A 461 -3.97 -0.78 -4.09
CA ILE A 461 -2.70 -0.10 -3.80
C ILE A 461 -1.89 0.23 -5.06
N ASP A 462 -1.34 1.45 -5.14
CA ASP A 462 -0.44 1.86 -6.22
C ASP A 462 0.82 2.54 -5.68
N ALA A 463 1.88 1.74 -5.49
CA ALA A 463 3.15 2.20 -4.97
C ALA A 463 3.76 3.33 -5.82
N LYS A 464 3.64 3.23 -7.15
CA LYS A 464 4.19 4.22 -8.07
C LYS A 464 3.47 5.55 -7.93
N LYS A 465 2.13 5.52 -7.90
CA LYS A 465 1.36 6.76 -7.81
C LYS A 465 1.63 7.52 -6.51
N GLY A 466 1.77 6.82 -5.39
CA GLY A 466 2.16 7.44 -4.12
C GLY A 466 3.52 8.15 -4.20
N ALA A 467 4.53 7.51 -4.82
CA ALA A 467 5.85 8.13 -5.02
C ALA A 467 5.79 9.38 -5.93
N GLU A 468 4.99 9.34 -7.01
CA GLU A 468 4.76 10.50 -7.88
C GLU A 468 4.13 11.68 -7.11
N LEU A 469 3.19 11.42 -6.20
CA LEU A 469 2.59 12.46 -5.35
C LEU A 469 3.62 13.06 -4.39
N LEU A 470 4.56 12.28 -3.86
CA LEU A 470 5.65 12.79 -3.02
C LEU A 470 6.61 13.70 -3.81
N VAL A 471 6.94 13.34 -5.05
CA VAL A 471 7.69 14.23 -5.97
C VAL A 471 6.88 15.48 -6.29
N GLY A 472 5.57 15.34 -6.51
CA GLY A 472 4.68 16.48 -6.71
C GLY A 472 4.69 17.44 -5.52
N LYS A 473 4.71 16.91 -4.29
CA LYS A 473 4.87 17.69 -3.06
C LYS A 473 6.23 18.40 -3.04
N SER A 474 7.33 17.72 -3.34
CA SER A 474 8.67 18.35 -3.33
C SER A 474 8.81 19.49 -4.34
N ASN A 475 8.01 19.44 -5.41
CA ASN A 475 8.01 20.42 -6.49
C ASN A 475 6.87 21.46 -6.36
N ASN A 476 6.10 21.43 -5.25
CA ASN A 476 4.94 22.28 -4.99
C ASN A 476 3.79 22.17 -6.02
N SER A 477 3.75 21.11 -6.83
CA SER A 477 2.65 20.84 -7.77
C SER A 477 1.51 20.01 -7.14
N VAL A 478 1.71 19.53 -5.92
CA VAL A 478 0.72 18.83 -5.11
C VAL A 478 0.73 19.46 -3.71
N ILE A 479 -0.44 19.80 -3.18
CA ILE A 479 -0.56 20.16 -1.76
C ILE A 479 -0.60 18.84 -1.00
N PHE A 480 0.35 18.61 -0.11
CA PHE A 480 0.30 17.47 0.81
C PHE A 480 0.85 17.88 2.17
N ASN A 481 -0.02 18.25 3.12
CA ASN A 481 0.37 18.86 4.38
C ASN A 481 -0.37 18.26 5.57
N ASN A 482 0.24 18.38 6.76
CA ASN A 482 -0.47 18.22 8.02
C ASN A 482 -0.89 19.60 8.51
N GLU A 483 -2.17 19.74 8.86
CA GLU A 483 -2.79 21.00 9.26
C GLU A 483 -3.57 20.81 10.57
N THR A 484 -3.83 21.91 11.26
CA THR A 484 -4.57 21.92 12.52
C THR A 484 -5.90 22.63 12.32
N LEU A 485 -7.00 21.98 12.71
CA LEU A 485 -8.33 22.57 12.77
C LEU A 485 -8.64 22.93 14.22
N ASN A 486 -8.93 24.22 14.47
CA ASN A 486 -9.33 24.71 15.78
C ASN A 486 -10.87 24.68 15.92
N ASN A 487 -11.35 24.66 17.16
CA ASN A 487 -12.78 24.83 17.41
C ASN A 487 -13.30 26.13 16.77
N GLU A 488 -14.52 26.06 16.22
CA GLU A 488 -15.19 27.16 15.50
C GLU A 488 -14.45 27.70 14.26
N ALA A 489 -13.29 27.13 13.89
CA ALA A 489 -12.53 27.54 12.73
C ALA A 489 -12.96 26.80 11.45
N THR A 490 -12.66 27.42 10.31
CA THR A 490 -12.72 26.80 8.98
C THR A 490 -11.35 26.97 8.34
N ASN A 491 -10.73 25.86 7.94
CA ASN A 491 -9.53 25.93 7.11
C ASN A 491 -9.97 26.01 5.64
N THR A 492 -9.45 27.01 4.91
CA THR A 492 -9.85 27.30 3.53
C THR A 492 -8.63 27.37 2.63
N LYS A 493 -8.75 26.81 1.41
CA LYS A 493 -7.81 27.01 0.32
C LYS A 493 -8.58 27.27 -0.96
N THR A 494 -8.13 28.21 -1.78
CA THR A 494 -8.69 28.39 -3.12
C THR A 494 -7.67 27.92 -4.14
N VAL A 495 -8.08 27.08 -5.08
CA VAL A 495 -7.20 26.57 -6.14
C VAL A 495 -7.80 26.86 -7.50
N LYS A 496 -6.93 27.10 -8.48
CA LYS A 496 -7.31 27.19 -9.89
C LYS A 496 -7.20 25.81 -10.53
N ALA A 497 -8.29 25.27 -11.05
CA ALA A 497 -8.30 23.93 -11.63
C ALA A 497 -7.50 23.86 -12.93
N SER A 498 -6.84 22.73 -13.15
CA SER A 498 -6.12 22.45 -14.39
C SER A 498 -7.06 22.15 -15.57
N GLY A 499 -8.18 21.49 -15.28
CA GLY A 499 -9.14 20.98 -16.27
C GLY A 499 -8.65 19.82 -17.14
N SER A 500 -7.42 19.34 -16.93
CA SER A 500 -6.87 18.18 -17.63
C SER A 500 -6.94 16.89 -16.80
N THR A 501 -7.08 17.00 -15.48
CA THR A 501 -7.30 15.89 -14.56
C THR A 501 -8.36 16.25 -13.52
N PRO A 502 -9.00 15.26 -12.87
CA PRO A 502 -9.93 15.52 -11.77
C PRO A 502 -9.30 16.37 -10.67
N LEU A 503 -10.05 17.34 -10.14
CA LEU A 503 -9.67 18.04 -8.91
C LEU A 503 -10.06 17.13 -7.75
N LYS A 504 -9.06 16.51 -7.13
CA LYS A 504 -9.24 15.55 -6.05
C LYS A 504 -8.68 16.10 -4.76
N VAL A 505 -9.45 16.00 -3.68
CA VAL A 505 -9.02 16.34 -2.33
C VAL A 505 -9.31 15.16 -1.41
N THR A 506 -8.31 14.75 -0.63
CA THR A 506 -8.47 13.74 0.41
C THR A 506 -7.95 14.29 1.72
N ILE A 507 -8.73 14.14 2.79
CA ILE A 507 -8.28 14.39 4.16
C ILE A 507 -8.39 13.12 4.99
N SER A 508 -7.51 12.93 5.95
CA SER A 508 -7.69 11.95 7.03
C SER A 508 -7.12 12.49 8.34
N TRP A 509 -7.62 12.01 9.46
CA TRP A 509 -7.16 12.45 10.78
C TRP A 509 -7.07 11.29 11.76
N ILE A 510 -6.22 11.47 12.78
CA ILE A 510 -6.13 10.54 13.90
C ILE A 510 -7.18 10.98 14.91
N ASP A 511 -8.31 10.29 14.90
CA ASP A 511 -9.48 10.59 15.72
C ASP A 511 -9.29 10.05 17.15
N PRO A 512 -9.79 10.71 18.21
CA PRO A 512 -9.85 10.11 19.53
C PRO A 512 -10.53 8.74 19.52
N ALA A 513 -10.08 7.85 20.40
CA ALA A 513 -10.67 6.53 20.51
C ALA A 513 -12.12 6.62 21.00
N PHE A 514 -13.02 5.83 20.41
CA PHE A 514 -14.39 5.73 20.89
C PHE A 514 -14.43 4.91 22.19
N ASN A 515 -15.22 5.35 23.17
CA ASN A 515 -15.34 4.66 24.45
C ASN A 515 -16.28 3.45 24.34
N THR A 516 -15.76 2.25 24.57
CA THR A 516 -16.53 1.00 24.52
C THR A 516 -16.97 0.50 25.91
N ALA A 517 -16.72 1.27 26.97
CA ALA A 517 -17.11 0.90 28.33
C ALA A 517 -18.63 0.65 28.45
N GLY A 518 -19.01 -0.48 29.04
CA GLY A 518 -20.41 -0.86 29.22
C GLY A 518 -21.11 -1.41 27.96
N THR A 519 -20.36 -1.68 26.88
CA THR A 519 -20.90 -2.36 25.69
C THR A 519 -21.36 -3.77 26.06
N THR A 520 -22.55 -4.15 25.59
CA THR A 520 -23.14 -5.49 25.70
C THR A 520 -23.41 -6.03 24.30
N TRP A 521 -23.69 -7.33 24.17
CA TRP A 521 -24.08 -7.91 22.88
C TRP A 521 -25.23 -7.15 22.22
N ALA A 522 -26.27 -6.82 22.98
CA ALA A 522 -27.45 -6.10 22.47
C ALA A 522 -27.14 -4.67 22.01
N THR A 523 -26.13 -4.01 22.59
CA THR A 523 -25.74 -2.65 22.19
C THR A 523 -24.60 -2.62 21.18
N ALA A 524 -23.88 -3.72 20.98
CA ALA A 524 -22.86 -3.85 19.94
C ALA A 524 -23.47 -4.29 18.61
N TYR A 525 -24.30 -5.33 18.63
CA TYR A 525 -24.87 -5.98 17.45
C TYR A 525 -25.53 -4.97 16.50
N ASN A 526 -25.02 -4.91 15.27
CA ASN A 526 -25.58 -4.10 14.18
C ASN A 526 -25.85 -2.63 14.56
N ASN A 527 -24.99 -2.06 15.40
CA ASN A 527 -25.19 -0.72 15.95
C ASN A 527 -24.73 0.37 14.96
N ARG A 528 -25.72 1.11 14.41
CA ARG A 528 -25.49 2.16 13.40
C ARG A 528 -25.08 3.53 13.95
N ASN A 529 -24.87 3.65 15.26
CA ASN A 529 -24.39 4.91 15.85
C ASN A 529 -22.90 5.11 15.51
N SER A 530 -22.53 6.34 15.16
CA SER A 530 -21.15 6.67 14.79
C SER A 530 -20.14 6.31 15.90
N ARG A 531 -19.00 5.77 15.49
CA ARG A 531 -17.79 5.61 16.32
C ARG A 531 -16.82 6.77 16.16
N LEU A 532 -17.13 7.75 15.32
CA LEU A 532 -16.35 8.97 15.13
C LEU A 532 -16.53 9.92 16.32
N VAL A 533 -15.43 10.49 16.83
CA VAL A 533 -15.48 11.46 17.93
C VAL A 533 -15.44 12.89 17.39
N ASN A 534 -14.47 13.18 16.52
CA ASN A 534 -14.35 14.47 15.84
C ASN A 534 -14.81 14.31 14.39
N ASP A 535 -15.97 14.88 14.07
CA ASP A 535 -16.55 14.90 12.73
C ASP A 535 -16.00 16.11 11.95
N LEU A 536 -15.11 15.85 10.99
CA LEU A 536 -14.51 16.85 10.11
C LEU A 536 -15.17 16.79 8.73
N ASP A 537 -15.56 17.95 8.21
CA ASP A 537 -16.29 18.11 6.95
C ASP A 537 -15.41 18.76 5.87
N LEU A 538 -15.09 18.01 4.83
CA LEU A 538 -14.45 18.46 3.59
C LEU A 538 -15.50 18.80 2.54
N ARG A 539 -15.37 19.96 1.92
CA ARG A 539 -16.18 20.40 0.78
C ARG A 539 -15.29 21.04 -0.28
N ILE A 540 -15.67 20.86 -1.55
CA ILE A 540 -15.15 21.67 -2.66
C ILE A 540 -16.32 22.48 -3.18
N THR A 541 -16.16 23.81 -3.29
CA THR A 541 -17.18 24.71 -3.84
C THR A 541 -16.65 25.38 -5.09
N ASP A 542 -17.38 25.24 -6.19
CA ASP A 542 -17.17 26.07 -7.37
C ASP A 542 -17.50 27.53 -7.02
N VAL A 543 -16.50 28.41 -7.07
CA VAL A 543 -16.63 29.78 -6.55
C VAL A 543 -17.59 30.63 -7.41
N GLU A 544 -17.76 30.29 -8.68
CA GLU A 544 -18.59 31.07 -9.60
C GLU A 544 -20.04 30.61 -9.60
N THR A 545 -20.29 29.30 -9.56
CA THR A 545 -21.66 28.76 -9.58
C THR A 545 -22.23 28.51 -8.19
N GLY A 546 -21.38 28.46 -7.15
CA GLY A 546 -21.77 28.06 -5.80
C GLY A 546 -22.05 26.56 -5.66
N THR A 547 -21.76 25.74 -6.69
CA THR A 547 -21.95 24.28 -6.64
C THR A 547 -21.03 23.65 -5.60
N VAL A 548 -21.62 22.93 -4.64
CA VAL A 548 -20.89 22.22 -3.59
C VAL A 548 -20.76 20.74 -3.95
N TYR A 549 -19.52 20.25 -3.93
CA TYR A 549 -19.18 18.84 -4.09
C TYR A 549 -18.94 18.21 -2.72
N LEU A 550 -19.55 17.04 -2.52
CA LEU A 550 -19.61 16.32 -1.26
C LEU A 550 -18.66 15.11 -1.25
N PRO A 551 -18.27 14.63 -0.06
CA PRO A 551 -17.40 13.47 0.05
C PRO A 551 -18.15 12.18 -0.25
N TRP A 552 -17.40 11.10 -0.46
CA TRP A 552 -17.95 9.76 -0.51
C TRP A 552 -18.34 9.25 0.88
N LYS A 553 -19.40 8.45 0.94
CA LYS A 553 -19.84 7.67 2.11
C LYS A 553 -20.47 6.35 1.69
N LEU A 554 -20.52 5.40 2.61
CA LEU A 554 -21.38 4.21 2.47
C LEU A 554 -22.72 4.41 3.19
N ASN A 555 -23.72 3.63 2.77
CA ASN A 555 -24.93 3.41 3.54
C ASN A 555 -24.80 2.09 4.29
N ALA A 556 -24.76 2.11 5.63
CA ALA A 556 -24.54 0.91 6.45
C ALA A 556 -25.57 -0.22 6.19
N THR A 557 -26.79 0.09 5.72
CA THR A 557 -27.81 -0.92 5.41
C THR A 557 -27.78 -1.40 3.95
N SER A 558 -27.03 -0.71 3.07
CA SER A 558 -26.85 -1.08 1.67
C SER A 558 -25.50 -0.54 1.17
N PRO A 559 -24.37 -1.12 1.64
CA PRO A 559 -23.05 -0.51 1.49
C PRO A 559 -22.37 -0.82 0.15
N MET A 560 -22.94 -1.68 -0.70
CA MET A 560 -22.30 -2.15 -1.93
C MET A 560 -22.10 -1.07 -3.00
N VAL A 561 -22.70 0.11 -2.84
CA VAL A 561 -22.53 1.25 -3.76
C VAL A 561 -22.35 2.52 -2.93
N ALA A 562 -21.21 3.20 -3.11
CA ALA A 562 -20.97 4.48 -2.46
C ALA A 562 -21.88 5.59 -2.96
N GLN A 563 -22.11 6.56 -2.07
CA GLN A 563 -22.93 7.73 -2.33
C GLN A 563 -22.13 9.00 -2.02
N LYS A 564 -22.53 10.11 -2.63
CA LYS A 564 -22.05 11.44 -2.25
C LYS A 564 -22.93 12.00 -1.15
N GLY A 565 -22.33 12.43 -0.04
CA GLY A 565 -23.10 12.93 1.10
C GLY A 565 -22.21 13.25 2.28
N ASP A 566 -22.85 13.71 3.36
CA ASP A 566 -22.17 13.99 4.62
C ASP A 566 -21.65 12.69 5.25
N ASN A 567 -20.33 12.56 5.42
CA ASN A 567 -19.72 11.38 6.01
C ASN A 567 -19.50 11.58 7.51
N THR A 568 -20.38 10.98 8.32
CA THR A 568 -20.43 11.21 9.76
C THR A 568 -19.77 10.08 10.57
N VAL A 569 -19.06 9.15 9.91
CA VAL A 569 -18.57 7.91 10.53
C VAL A 569 -17.11 7.60 10.20
N ASP A 570 -16.59 8.06 9.06
CA ASP A 570 -15.19 7.86 8.70
C ASP A 570 -14.29 9.00 9.19
N ASN A 571 -13.08 8.66 9.62
CA ASN A 571 -12.00 9.62 9.89
C ASN A 571 -11.18 9.95 8.63
N VAL A 572 -11.83 9.85 7.47
CA VAL A 572 -11.29 10.12 6.15
C VAL A 572 -12.42 10.61 5.24
N GLU A 573 -12.16 11.66 4.48
CA GLU A 573 -13.08 12.14 3.45
C GLU A 573 -12.34 12.39 2.14
N GLN A 574 -12.97 12.03 1.02
CA GLN A 574 -12.49 12.33 -0.32
C GLN A 574 -13.58 12.97 -1.17
N VAL A 575 -13.27 14.16 -1.68
CA VAL A 575 -14.12 14.89 -2.64
C VAL A 575 -13.39 14.92 -3.99
N ILE A 576 -14.14 14.62 -5.05
CA ILE A 576 -13.64 14.64 -6.44
C ILE A 576 -14.58 15.53 -7.25
N VAL A 577 -14.00 16.44 -8.02
CA VAL A 577 -14.65 17.07 -9.18
C VAL A 577 -14.08 16.36 -10.40
N ASP A 578 -14.85 15.48 -11.04
CA ASP A 578 -14.34 14.59 -12.09
C ASP A 578 -13.87 15.36 -13.33
N ALA A 579 -14.61 16.39 -13.73
CA ALA A 579 -14.31 17.23 -14.88
C ALA A 579 -14.32 18.72 -14.47
N PRO A 580 -13.29 19.19 -13.74
CA PRO A 580 -13.24 20.58 -13.32
C PRO A 580 -12.97 21.49 -14.53
N ILE A 581 -13.47 22.72 -14.53
CA ILE A 581 -13.27 23.64 -15.65
C ILE A 581 -11.88 24.29 -15.54
N ALA A 582 -11.08 24.17 -16.60
CA ALA A 582 -9.72 24.74 -16.66
C ALA A 582 -9.72 26.25 -16.34
N GLY A 583 -8.81 26.69 -15.48
CA GLY A 583 -8.68 28.09 -15.10
C GLY A 583 -9.71 28.60 -14.09
N LYS A 584 -10.72 27.78 -13.73
CA LYS A 584 -11.77 28.14 -12.79
C LYS A 584 -11.32 27.96 -11.34
N ASN A 585 -11.87 28.79 -10.46
CA ASN A 585 -11.55 28.76 -9.04
C ASN A 585 -12.47 27.83 -8.25
N TYR A 586 -11.87 26.94 -7.48
CA TYR A 586 -12.54 26.05 -6.56
C TYR A 586 -12.04 26.31 -5.15
N LYS A 587 -12.97 26.52 -4.22
CA LYS A 587 -12.70 26.72 -2.80
C LYS A 587 -12.82 25.38 -2.07
N ILE A 588 -11.74 24.95 -1.44
CA ILE A 588 -11.65 23.79 -0.57
C ILE A 588 -11.85 24.27 0.86
N GLU A 589 -12.81 23.70 1.57
CA GLU A 589 -13.10 24.01 2.96
C GLU A 589 -13.02 22.74 3.80
N VAL A 590 -12.34 22.83 4.94
CA VAL A 590 -12.37 21.82 6.01
C VAL A 590 -12.96 22.48 7.26
N LYS A 591 -14.10 21.95 7.69
CA LYS A 591 -14.88 22.38 8.87
C LYS A 591 -15.00 21.22 9.85
N HIS A 592 -15.70 21.43 10.96
CA HIS A 592 -16.06 20.37 11.89
C HIS A 592 -17.46 20.58 12.45
N LYS A 593 -18.06 19.50 12.94
CA LYS A 593 -19.29 19.52 13.72
C LYS A 593 -18.98 19.36 15.21
N GLY A 594 -19.87 19.92 16.03
CA GLY A 594 -19.76 19.82 17.48
C GLY A 594 -18.54 20.57 18.04
N THR A 595 -17.92 19.98 19.07
CA THR A 595 -16.73 20.53 19.72
C THR A 595 -15.61 19.52 19.62
N LEU A 596 -14.50 19.88 18.96
CA LEU A 596 -13.33 19.03 18.81
C LEU A 596 -12.76 18.63 20.19
N LYS A 597 -12.52 17.33 20.36
CA LYS A 597 -12.05 16.70 21.60
C LYS A 597 -10.69 16.03 21.43
N ASN A 598 -9.97 15.89 22.53
CA ASN A 598 -8.84 14.98 22.65
C ASN A 598 -9.30 13.62 23.23
N ASN A 599 -8.36 12.69 23.39
CA ASN A 599 -8.61 11.35 23.92
C ASN A 599 -9.05 11.28 25.39
N THR A 600 -8.99 12.39 26.14
CA THR A 600 -9.54 12.49 27.50
C THR A 600 -10.94 13.13 27.52
N GLY A 601 -11.53 13.43 26.36
CA GLY A 601 -12.80 14.14 26.22
C GLY A 601 -12.74 15.65 26.46
N ALA A 602 -11.53 16.22 26.66
CA ALA A 602 -11.35 17.65 26.82
C ALA A 602 -11.32 18.35 25.46
N THR A 603 -11.79 19.60 25.41
CA THR A 603 -11.79 20.41 24.18
C THR A 603 -10.35 20.65 23.70
N ALA A 604 -10.05 20.30 22.45
CA ALA A 604 -8.73 20.39 21.85
C ALA A 604 -8.82 20.52 20.32
N PRO A 605 -7.83 21.11 19.63
CA PRO A 605 -7.80 21.12 18.18
C PRO A 605 -7.54 19.72 17.60
N GLN A 606 -8.01 19.47 16.38
CA GLN A 606 -7.78 18.23 15.63
C GLN A 606 -6.76 18.46 14.51
N ASN A 607 -5.69 17.66 14.49
CA ASN A 607 -4.77 17.66 13.36
C ASN A 607 -5.28 16.71 12.26
N TYR A 608 -5.17 17.11 10.99
CA TYR A 608 -5.50 16.28 9.83
C TYR A 608 -4.40 16.37 8.77
N SER A 609 -4.34 15.37 7.89
CA SER A 609 -3.47 15.38 6.71
C SER A 609 -4.31 15.55 5.46
N ILE A 610 -3.91 16.44 4.56
CA ILE A 610 -4.62 16.79 3.32
C ILE A 610 -3.75 16.56 2.09
N ILE A 611 -4.30 15.95 1.03
CA ILE A 611 -3.72 15.94 -0.31
C ILE A 611 -4.68 16.60 -1.31
N VAL A 612 -4.16 17.50 -2.15
CA VAL A 612 -4.88 18.15 -3.26
C VAL A 612 -4.12 17.95 -4.57
N THR A 613 -4.81 17.48 -5.61
CA THR A 613 -4.28 17.33 -6.98
C THR A 613 -5.25 17.91 -8.01
N GLY A 614 -4.82 18.09 -9.27
CA GLY A 614 -5.68 18.57 -10.35
C GLY A 614 -5.81 20.10 -10.47
N TYR A 615 -4.91 20.85 -9.82
CA TYR A 615 -4.85 22.31 -9.86
C TYR A 615 -3.56 22.83 -10.52
N THR A 616 -3.54 24.11 -10.92
CA THR A 616 -2.35 24.79 -11.47
C THR A 616 -1.80 25.86 -10.54
N GLU A 617 -2.66 26.52 -9.76
CA GLU A 617 -2.30 27.62 -8.86
C GLU A 617 -3.09 27.52 -7.56
N VAL A 618 -2.49 27.96 -6.46
CA VAL A 618 -3.17 28.22 -5.18
C VAL A 618 -3.37 29.73 -5.07
N LEU A 619 -4.60 30.18 -4.84
CA LEU A 619 -4.94 31.57 -4.64
C LEU A 619 -4.95 31.88 -3.14
N GLY A 620 -4.02 32.73 -2.70
CA GLY A 620 -3.79 33.01 -1.30
C GLY A 620 -5.00 33.60 -0.55
N THR A 621 -5.26 33.08 0.64
CA THR A 621 -6.00 33.78 1.70
C THR A 621 -4.98 34.33 2.70
N LYS A 622 -4.59 35.61 2.58
CA LYS A 622 -3.56 36.29 3.38
C LYS A 622 -2.30 35.42 3.63
N GLU A 623 -1.50 35.25 2.58
CA GLU A 623 -0.19 34.61 2.71
C GLU A 623 0.74 35.46 3.60
N SER A 624 1.34 34.83 4.60
CA SER A 624 2.44 35.45 5.35
C SER A 624 3.65 35.54 4.42
N ALA A 625 4.34 36.69 4.41
CA ALA A 625 5.53 36.93 3.56
C ALA A 625 6.61 35.84 3.64
N LYS A 626 6.62 35.07 4.74
CA LYS A 626 7.50 33.93 5.00
C LYS A 626 7.25 32.72 4.09
N GLU A 627 6.01 32.47 3.65
CA GLU A 627 5.69 31.35 2.74
C GLU A 627 5.93 31.72 1.27
N ALA A 628 5.66 32.98 0.89
CA ALA A 628 5.99 33.50 -0.44
C ALA A 628 7.52 33.58 -0.69
N LEU A 629 8.34 33.67 0.36
CA LEU A 629 9.80 33.54 0.24
C LEU A 629 10.27 32.08 0.11
N ASN A 630 9.47 31.11 0.57
CA ASN A 630 9.78 29.68 0.41
C ASN A 630 9.41 29.16 -0.99
N SER A 631 8.44 29.77 -1.67
CA SER A 631 8.08 29.48 -3.07
C SER A 631 9.00 30.14 -4.11
N LEU A 632 9.90 31.02 -3.67
CA LEU A 632 10.92 31.64 -4.51
C LEU A 632 11.90 30.60 -5.05
N THR A 633 12.14 30.64 -6.36
CA THR A 633 13.08 29.76 -7.05
C THR A 633 14.12 30.56 -7.82
N VAL A 634 15.32 30.01 -7.95
CA VAL A 634 16.40 30.59 -8.76
C VAL A 634 16.77 29.59 -9.85
N VAL A 635 16.44 29.93 -11.11
CA VAL A 635 16.53 29.01 -12.25
C VAL A 635 17.19 29.63 -13.50
N PRO A 636 18.11 28.91 -14.16
CA PRO A 636 18.65 27.63 -13.72
C PRO A 636 19.62 27.80 -12.53
N SER A 637 19.69 26.79 -11.65
CA SER A 637 20.61 26.76 -10.51
C SER A 637 22.05 26.44 -10.93
N ILE A 638 22.24 25.93 -12.15
CA ILE A 638 23.52 25.77 -12.85
C ILE A 638 23.42 26.57 -14.15
N THR A 639 24.25 27.58 -14.34
CA THR A 639 24.16 28.49 -15.49
C THR A 639 25.53 28.78 -16.09
N LYS A 640 25.56 29.12 -17.38
CA LYS A 640 26.74 29.71 -18.01
C LYS A 640 26.87 31.19 -17.66
N ASP A 641 25.79 31.96 -17.83
CA ASP A 641 25.84 33.41 -17.69
C ASP A 641 24.64 34.01 -16.97
N VAL A 642 23.44 33.43 -17.07
CA VAL A 642 22.20 34.06 -16.58
C VAL A 642 21.36 33.09 -15.75
N THR A 643 20.94 33.54 -14.58
CA THR A 643 19.92 32.87 -13.76
C THR A 643 18.74 33.81 -13.51
N ASN A 644 17.59 33.30 -13.10
CA ASN A 644 16.40 34.10 -12.87
C ASN A 644 15.83 33.83 -11.49
N ILE A 645 15.51 34.88 -10.75
CA ILE A 645 14.68 34.78 -9.55
C ILE A 645 13.22 34.79 -10.00
N LEU A 646 12.47 33.75 -9.65
CA LEU A 646 11.04 33.61 -9.93
C LEU A 646 10.23 33.61 -8.64
N ASN A 647 8.99 34.12 -8.73
CA ASN A 647 8.00 34.10 -7.65
C ASN A 647 8.44 34.86 -6.38
N ALA A 648 9.35 35.82 -6.50
CA ALA A 648 9.72 36.68 -5.37
C ALA A 648 8.58 37.68 -5.06
N PRO A 649 8.31 38.00 -3.78
CA PRO A 649 7.38 39.06 -3.43
C PRO A 649 7.76 40.39 -4.08
N LYS A 650 6.79 41.13 -4.64
CA LYS A 650 7.02 42.44 -5.25
C LYS A 650 7.66 43.40 -4.24
N LYS A 651 8.63 44.22 -4.70
CA LYS A 651 9.45 45.14 -3.87
C LYS A 651 10.51 44.45 -2.98
N SER A 652 10.75 43.15 -3.15
CA SER A 652 11.91 42.49 -2.54
C SER A 652 13.21 43.07 -3.11
N THR A 653 14.30 42.92 -2.38
CA THR A 653 15.65 43.22 -2.87
C THR A 653 16.44 41.93 -2.99
N PHE A 654 17.39 41.86 -3.92
CA PHE A 654 18.35 40.76 -4.00
C PHE A 654 19.77 41.26 -3.83
N THR A 655 20.63 40.42 -3.26
CA THR A 655 22.08 40.61 -3.19
C THR A 655 22.79 39.31 -3.56
N ILE A 656 23.86 39.42 -4.32
CA ILE A 656 24.68 38.28 -4.74
C ILE A 656 26.02 38.34 -4.03
N TYR A 657 26.42 37.21 -3.47
CA TYR A 657 27.70 37.03 -2.79
C TYR A 657 28.53 35.95 -3.48
N ASP A 658 29.85 36.12 -3.47
CA ASP A 658 30.76 34.98 -3.66
C ASP A 658 30.89 34.16 -2.37
N MET A 659 31.61 33.03 -2.44
CA MET A 659 31.83 32.14 -1.29
C MET A 659 32.68 32.75 -0.16
N SER A 660 33.33 33.89 -0.38
CA SER A 660 34.04 34.64 0.68
C SER A 660 33.12 35.63 1.41
N GLY A 661 31.86 35.74 0.99
CA GLY A 661 30.90 36.70 1.53
C GLY A 661 31.04 38.10 0.91
N LYS A 662 31.87 38.28 -0.13
CA LYS A 662 31.99 39.56 -0.83
C LYS A 662 30.76 39.79 -1.68
N LYS A 663 30.11 40.94 -1.45
CA LYS A 663 28.98 41.40 -2.26
C LYS A 663 29.42 41.74 -3.68
N LEU A 664 28.77 41.15 -4.67
CA LEU A 664 29.07 41.31 -6.10
C LEU A 664 28.04 42.21 -6.81
N GLN A 665 26.76 42.00 -6.53
CA GLN A 665 25.65 42.70 -7.17
C GLN A 665 24.48 42.83 -6.19
N SER A 666 23.65 43.86 -6.35
CA SER A 666 22.33 43.93 -5.72
C SER A 666 21.34 44.70 -6.57
N GLY A 667 20.04 44.47 -6.38
CA GLY A 667 18.97 45.17 -7.06
C GLY A 667 17.62 44.98 -6.38
N SER A 668 16.58 45.55 -6.99
CA SER A 668 15.19 45.42 -6.53
C SER A 668 14.40 44.57 -7.51
N ILE A 669 13.50 43.74 -6.99
CA ILE A 669 12.64 42.85 -7.78
C ILE A 669 11.26 43.48 -7.92
N ASN A 670 10.96 43.91 -9.14
CA ASN A 670 9.72 44.64 -9.44
C ASN A 670 8.75 43.85 -10.33
N SER A 671 9.16 42.68 -10.81
CA SER A 671 8.35 41.80 -11.66
C SER A 671 8.39 40.34 -11.17
N GLU A 672 7.56 39.48 -11.73
CA GLU A 672 7.48 38.06 -11.38
C GLU A 672 8.74 37.25 -11.74
N LYS A 673 9.62 37.84 -12.57
CA LYS A 673 10.88 37.26 -13.03
C LYS A 673 11.98 38.32 -13.06
N GLU A 674 13.00 38.16 -12.24
CA GLU A 674 14.18 39.04 -12.25
C GLU A 674 15.40 38.30 -12.78
N ALA A 675 16.02 38.80 -13.85
CA ALA A 675 17.18 38.19 -14.46
C ALA A 675 18.48 38.66 -13.80
N ILE A 676 19.36 37.73 -13.46
CA ILE A 676 20.68 37.96 -12.89
C ILE A 676 21.72 37.56 -13.92
N ASN A 677 22.59 38.50 -14.29
CA ASN A 677 23.70 38.29 -15.21
C ASN A 677 25.02 38.11 -14.44
N LEU A 678 25.56 36.89 -14.45
CA LEU A 678 26.83 36.52 -13.84
C LEU A 678 28.00 36.48 -14.84
N SER A 679 27.81 36.87 -16.11
CA SER A 679 28.84 36.78 -17.17
C SER A 679 30.18 37.41 -16.79
N ALA A 680 30.16 38.52 -16.06
CA ALA A 680 31.36 39.23 -15.60
C ALA A 680 32.12 38.57 -14.43
N HIS A 681 31.59 37.51 -13.84
CA HIS A 681 32.19 36.83 -12.68
C HIS A 681 32.85 35.49 -13.06
N PRO A 682 33.91 35.03 -12.37
CA PRO A 682 34.55 33.74 -12.65
C PRO A 682 33.60 32.54 -12.51
N LYS A 683 34.02 31.37 -13.01
CA LYS A 683 33.31 30.11 -12.72
C LYS A 683 33.37 29.82 -11.22
N GLY A 684 32.27 29.40 -10.62
CA GLY A 684 32.21 29.22 -9.17
C GLY A 684 30.80 29.18 -8.59
N ILE A 685 30.73 29.08 -7.27
CA ILE A 685 29.47 29.07 -6.51
C ILE A 685 29.15 30.49 -6.05
N TYR A 686 27.89 30.88 -6.22
CA TYR A 686 27.33 32.16 -5.80
C TYR A 686 26.11 31.93 -4.91
N ILE A 687 25.89 32.85 -3.97
CA ILE A 687 24.70 32.88 -3.14
C ILE A 687 23.84 34.06 -3.57
N VAL A 688 22.60 33.78 -3.96
CA VAL A 688 21.56 34.77 -4.23
C VAL A 688 20.72 34.90 -2.97
N GLU A 689 20.89 36.00 -2.26
CA GLU A 689 20.08 36.37 -1.11
C GLU A 689 18.93 37.27 -1.57
N VAL A 690 17.70 36.96 -1.16
CA VAL A 690 16.51 37.78 -1.44
C VAL A 690 15.87 38.18 -0.12
N LYS A 691 15.62 39.47 0.05
CA LYS A 691 15.17 40.09 1.29
C LYS A 691 13.89 40.90 1.10
N THR A 692 12.94 40.71 2.01
CA THR A 692 11.74 41.55 2.17
C THR A 692 11.90 42.46 3.40
N GLU A 693 10.87 43.25 3.73
CA GLU A 693 10.88 44.09 4.95
C GLU A 693 11.07 43.30 6.25
N LYS A 694 10.75 42.00 6.28
CA LYS A 694 10.72 41.20 7.51
C LYS A 694 11.57 39.93 7.47
N ASP A 695 11.87 39.38 6.28
CA ASP A 695 12.45 38.04 6.12
C ASP A 695 13.55 38.03 5.05
N THR A 696 14.40 36.99 5.05
CA THR A 696 15.50 36.82 4.10
C THR A 696 15.67 35.35 3.74
N VAL A 697 15.88 35.04 2.45
CA VAL A 697 16.11 33.69 1.93
C VAL A 697 17.36 33.68 1.07
N ALA A 698 18.17 32.62 1.16
CA ALA A 698 19.37 32.45 0.33
C ALA A 698 19.25 31.19 -0.55
N LYS A 699 19.63 31.30 -1.82
CA LYS A 699 19.65 30.20 -2.80
C LYS A 699 21.03 30.11 -3.44
N LYS A 700 21.51 28.88 -3.65
CA LYS A 700 22.80 28.59 -4.28
C LYS A 700 22.66 28.56 -5.80
N VAL A 701 23.62 29.17 -6.50
CA VAL A 701 23.76 29.13 -7.96
C VAL A 701 25.20 28.73 -8.31
N ILE A 702 25.37 27.89 -9.32
CA ILE A 702 26.68 27.46 -9.84
C ILE A 702 26.86 28.05 -11.23
N LYS A 703 27.95 28.80 -11.43
CA LYS A 703 28.37 29.27 -12.76
C LYS A 703 29.42 28.32 -13.35
N GLU A 704 29.12 27.74 -14.51
CA GLU A 704 29.96 26.74 -15.21
C GLU A 704 30.89 27.29 -16.28
#